data_AF-A0A087NCY0-F1
#
_entry.id   AF-A0A087NCY0-F1
#
_cell.length_a   1.000
_cell.length_b   1.000
_cell.length_c   1.000
_cell.angle_alpha   90.00
_cell.angle_beta   90.00
_cell.angle_gamma   90.00
#
_symmetry.space_group_name_H-M   'P 1'
#
loop_
_entity.id
_entity.type
_entity.pdbx_description
1 polymer ?
#
loop_
_entity_poly.entity_id
_entity_poly.type
_entity_poly.pdbx_seq_one_letter_code
_entity_poly.pdbx_strand_id
1 'polypeptide(L)'
;MTDANNSPPDSSGAGPRVALYGTFDVLNYGDLLFPLLLRDRLGIPEEDFRAYSPRGGKPAWDDTVPCLPIETAADYPADLHGIGGGNIIHATSTPLPEYAETRFGAQGSYAALWLGAGLIAAQTGGRIAWNAPGLPHPLLRGPVRTLSDAILAASAQVTVRDEASRNFMGKSGDASVQILPDTALDLAALWPAADLRAIAEAAFTRRGMAVPDRWVAVHVNSRYLDADEAEQGRQVAALAGRLNAVPVLIAIGPCHGDDQLAQRVSALLPIPVLVLDQPLGLKEITALIAHAACYVGSSMHGLITALAYEKPALVIARPRMVKFAGFLEQLGMTERLSHSWAEALGKAALMTPLQEQERRAINAARTRIADHWAQLRALLHEPMSERETQAMDRLRHWIADRPEGQRDWQSFVAVLPAPPSQAASPISKPFQCNICGGKTVRPNRRQADDMVGHNHVCAGCNATARHRAMRQVLEVLRSDPALRTMGLQYGRHRVAAGGWFAQFDLIAPTHEGATLVAPAADKRYAMILCLDMLEQVADIQATLMQLRAALADDGVLLLSFRTVPTRQTTLEWGFPRGDDHGRLRAFGTDILARLDTYLPDAFLTFAWPSDPYSDTETVLCIATATQARHDWIQASAIAEMARSTDGLADRL
;
A
#
# COMPACT_ATOMS: atom_id res chain seq x y z
N MET A 1 41.72 -39.94 -43.50
CA MET A 1 40.70 -40.57 -42.63
C MET A 1 40.95 -40.04 -41.23
N THR A 2 40.73 -38.74 -41.03
CA THR A 2 39.48 -38.12 -40.50
C THR A 2 39.19 -38.54 -39.06
N ASP A 3 39.76 -37.72 -38.19
CA ASP A 3 39.39 -37.38 -36.82
C ASP A 3 37.99 -37.81 -36.38
N ALA A 4 37.95 -38.69 -35.38
CA ALA A 4 36.76 -38.92 -34.58
C ALA A 4 36.71 -37.90 -33.45
N ASN A 5 35.80 -36.94 -33.61
CA ASN A 5 35.40 -35.92 -32.64
C ASN A 5 35.19 -36.51 -31.23
N ASN A 6 35.96 -35.98 -30.28
CA ASN A 6 35.54 -35.87 -28.88
C ASN A 6 34.36 -34.90 -28.82
N SER A 7 33.14 -35.42 -28.86
CA SER A 7 31.99 -34.68 -28.34
C SER A 7 32.16 -34.52 -26.82
N PRO A 8 31.98 -33.31 -26.25
CA PRO A 8 31.94 -33.16 -24.80
C PRO A 8 30.75 -33.96 -24.25
N PRO A 9 30.86 -34.48 -23.00
CA PRO A 9 29.77 -35.22 -22.39
C PRO A 9 28.54 -34.32 -22.29
N ASP A 10 27.43 -34.85 -22.78
CA ASP A 10 26.08 -34.31 -22.68
C ASP A 10 25.80 -33.94 -21.21
N SER A 11 25.56 -32.66 -20.91
CA SER A 11 25.28 -32.16 -19.56
C SER A 11 23.83 -32.41 -19.14
N SER A 12 23.27 -33.57 -19.49
CA SER A 12 21.85 -33.92 -19.33
C SER A 12 21.53 -34.62 -17.99
N GLY A 13 22.27 -34.29 -16.91
CA GLY A 13 22.16 -34.98 -15.61
C GLY A 13 21.62 -34.16 -14.43
N ALA A 14 21.43 -32.84 -14.56
CA ALA A 14 20.93 -31.99 -13.48
C ALA A 14 19.45 -31.64 -13.71
N GLY A 15 18.63 -31.72 -12.65
CA GLY A 15 17.22 -31.32 -12.70
C GLY A 15 17.02 -29.82 -12.96
N PRO A 16 15.79 -29.39 -13.27
CA PRO A 16 15.50 -27.99 -13.57
C PRO A 16 15.64 -27.11 -12.32
N ARG A 17 16.29 -25.95 -12.48
CA ARG A 17 16.55 -24.97 -11.42
C ARG A 17 15.47 -23.90 -11.39
N VAL A 18 14.98 -23.57 -10.21
CA VAL A 18 13.91 -22.57 -10.02
C VAL A 18 14.33 -21.48 -9.05
N ALA A 19 14.12 -20.23 -9.47
CA ALA A 19 14.25 -19.03 -8.63
C ALA A 19 12.87 -18.43 -8.38
N LEU A 20 12.51 -18.18 -7.11
CA LEU A 20 11.26 -17.51 -6.73
C LEU A 20 11.54 -16.16 -6.10
N TYR A 21 10.85 -15.11 -6.53
CA TYR A 21 11.04 -13.74 -6.05
C TYR A 21 9.80 -13.24 -5.29
N GLY A 22 10.02 -12.76 -4.06
CA GLY A 22 8.95 -12.24 -3.19
C GLY A 22 9.46 -11.77 -1.83
N THR A 23 8.56 -11.46 -0.92
CA THR A 23 8.87 -10.94 0.43
C THR A 23 8.93 -12.07 1.45
N PHE A 24 9.97 -12.91 1.36
CA PHE A 24 10.16 -14.12 2.16
C PHE A 24 11.13 -13.94 3.33
N ASP A 25 11.54 -12.70 3.60
CA ASP A 25 12.50 -12.30 4.65
C ASP A 25 11.85 -11.48 5.79
N VAL A 26 10.51 -11.41 5.80
CA VAL A 26 9.69 -10.74 6.81
C VAL A 26 8.74 -11.73 7.49
N LEU A 27 8.45 -11.51 8.77
CA LEU A 27 7.50 -12.33 9.53
C LEU A 27 6.05 -12.05 9.12
N ASN A 28 5.67 -12.62 7.99
CA ASN A 28 4.30 -12.64 7.45
C ASN A 28 3.96 -14.08 7.03
N TYR A 29 3.06 -14.71 7.76
CA TYR A 29 2.63 -16.10 7.53
C TYR A 29 2.25 -16.37 6.08
N GLY A 30 1.48 -15.50 5.45
CA GLY A 30 1.04 -15.75 4.08
C GLY A 30 2.17 -15.74 3.06
N ASP A 31 3.00 -14.70 3.13
CA ASP A 31 4.12 -14.55 2.17
C ASP A 31 5.11 -15.72 2.29
N LEU A 32 5.30 -16.24 3.49
CA LEU A 32 6.21 -17.36 3.77
C LEU A 32 5.67 -18.74 3.34
N LEU A 33 4.38 -18.87 2.97
CA LEU A 33 3.83 -20.11 2.41
C LEU A 33 4.22 -20.34 0.95
N PHE A 34 4.41 -19.26 0.16
CA PHE A 34 4.59 -19.38 -1.29
C PHE A 34 5.84 -20.18 -1.69
N PRO A 35 7.02 -20.00 -1.06
CA PRO A 35 8.18 -20.82 -1.37
C PRO A 35 7.96 -22.32 -1.13
N LEU A 36 7.26 -22.67 -0.04
CA LEU A 36 6.95 -24.07 0.29
C LEU A 36 6.00 -24.69 -0.74
N LEU A 37 4.91 -23.97 -1.05
CA LEU A 37 3.91 -24.42 -2.02
C LEU A 37 4.52 -24.59 -3.40
N LEU A 38 5.26 -23.60 -3.90
CA LEU A 38 5.80 -23.65 -5.24
C LEU A 38 6.87 -24.74 -5.36
N ARG A 39 7.77 -24.90 -4.38
CA ARG A 39 8.78 -25.97 -4.38
C ARG A 39 8.12 -27.35 -4.39
N ASP A 40 7.18 -27.60 -3.49
CA ASP A 40 6.45 -28.87 -3.39
C ASP A 40 5.69 -29.18 -4.69
N ARG A 41 4.93 -28.22 -5.20
CA ARG A 41 4.06 -28.42 -6.36
C ARG A 41 4.80 -28.53 -7.67
N LEU A 42 5.99 -27.96 -7.78
CA LEU A 42 6.86 -28.18 -8.93
C LEU A 42 7.74 -29.42 -8.77
N GLY A 43 7.78 -30.05 -7.57
CA GLY A 43 8.61 -31.22 -7.31
C GLY A 43 10.11 -30.91 -7.36
N ILE A 44 10.50 -29.69 -6.97
CA ILE A 44 11.88 -29.22 -7.08
C ILE A 44 12.65 -29.59 -5.81
N PRO A 45 13.80 -30.29 -5.93
CA PRO A 45 14.70 -30.55 -4.81
C PRO A 45 15.20 -29.25 -4.16
N GLU A 46 15.59 -29.32 -2.89
CA GLU A 46 16.04 -28.13 -2.15
C GLU A 46 17.30 -27.50 -2.76
N GLU A 47 18.22 -28.33 -3.26
CA GLU A 47 19.44 -27.93 -3.93
C GLU A 47 19.20 -27.12 -5.21
N ASP A 48 18.07 -27.33 -5.89
CA ASP A 48 17.69 -26.73 -7.17
C ASP A 48 16.67 -25.58 -7.01
N PHE A 49 16.24 -25.27 -5.79
CA PHE A 49 15.31 -24.20 -5.48
C PHE A 49 15.98 -23.03 -4.74
N ARG A 50 15.80 -21.80 -5.22
CA ARG A 50 16.23 -20.59 -4.51
C ARG A 50 15.09 -19.59 -4.37
N ALA A 51 14.85 -19.12 -3.16
CA ALA A 51 13.96 -18.00 -2.89
C ALA A 51 14.79 -16.71 -2.75
N TYR A 52 14.30 -15.61 -3.29
CA TYR A 52 14.96 -14.30 -3.27
C TYR A 52 14.04 -13.23 -2.71
N SER A 53 14.59 -12.39 -1.84
CA SER A 53 13.90 -11.26 -1.21
C SER A 53 14.82 -10.04 -1.12
N PRO A 54 14.31 -8.83 -0.80
CA PRO A 54 15.13 -7.63 -0.86
C PRO A 54 16.34 -7.65 0.08
N ARG A 55 16.22 -8.27 1.26
CA ARG A 55 17.31 -8.43 2.24
C ARG A 55 17.83 -9.86 2.28
N GLY A 56 16.96 -10.85 2.14
CA GLY A 56 17.32 -12.26 2.34
C GLY A 56 17.48 -12.64 3.82
N GLY A 57 17.84 -13.90 4.05
CA GLY A 57 18.03 -14.52 5.36
C GLY A 57 17.00 -15.61 5.68
N LYS A 58 17.07 -16.15 6.90
CA LYS A 58 16.09 -17.10 7.43
C LYS A 58 15.15 -16.38 8.41
N PRO A 59 13.83 -16.33 8.17
CA PRO A 59 12.86 -15.87 9.16
C PRO A 59 12.93 -16.70 10.45
N ALA A 60 12.46 -16.14 11.57
CA ALA A 60 12.55 -16.77 12.90
C ALA A 60 11.59 -17.97 13.12
N TRP A 61 11.07 -18.56 12.04
CA TRP A 61 10.13 -19.68 12.06
C TRP A 61 10.78 -20.91 11.42
N ASP A 62 10.71 -22.04 12.13
CA ASP A 62 11.59 -23.20 11.89
C ASP A 62 11.40 -23.84 10.52
N ASP A 63 10.16 -23.86 10.03
CA ASP A 63 9.69 -24.54 8.82
C ASP A 63 9.59 -23.60 7.60
N THR A 64 10.28 -22.47 7.63
CA THR A 64 10.39 -21.53 6.50
C THR A 64 11.51 -21.93 5.54
N VAL A 65 11.35 -21.56 4.26
CA VAL A 65 12.43 -21.65 3.27
C VAL A 65 13.34 -20.43 3.44
N PRO A 66 14.65 -20.61 3.71
CA PRO A 66 15.59 -19.49 3.70
C PRO A 66 15.63 -18.81 2.34
N CYS A 67 15.72 -17.48 2.32
CA CYS A 67 15.88 -16.73 1.08
C CYS A 67 17.25 -16.05 1.01
N LEU A 68 17.68 -15.76 -0.21
CA LEU A 68 18.90 -15.02 -0.51
C LEU A 68 18.56 -13.55 -0.83
N PRO A 69 19.51 -12.62 -0.62
CA PRO A 69 19.36 -11.25 -1.10
C PRO A 69 19.22 -11.24 -2.62
N ILE A 70 18.26 -10.50 -3.15
CA ILE A 70 17.98 -10.46 -4.59
C ILE A 70 19.17 -9.99 -5.43
N GLU A 71 20.10 -9.21 -4.86
CA GLU A 71 21.34 -8.83 -5.55
C GLU A 71 22.24 -10.00 -5.95
N THR A 72 22.07 -11.17 -5.33
CA THR A 72 22.82 -12.41 -5.63
C THR A 72 22.11 -13.30 -6.65
N ALA A 73 20.91 -12.93 -7.10
CA ALA A 73 20.09 -13.80 -7.93
C ALA A 73 20.69 -14.09 -9.32
N ALA A 74 21.50 -13.19 -9.86
CA ALA A 74 22.18 -13.41 -11.15
C ALA A 74 23.27 -14.49 -11.08
N ASP A 75 23.77 -14.84 -9.88
CA ASP A 75 24.77 -15.89 -9.68
C ASP A 75 24.17 -17.30 -9.78
N TYR A 76 22.84 -17.40 -9.84
CA TYR A 76 22.10 -18.63 -9.95
C TYR A 76 21.31 -18.67 -11.27
N PRO A 77 21.85 -19.26 -12.34
CA PRO A 77 21.14 -19.39 -13.61
C PRO A 77 20.01 -20.40 -13.43
N ALA A 78 18.79 -19.90 -13.27
CA ALA A 78 17.58 -20.69 -13.13
C ALA A 78 16.92 -20.91 -14.49
N ASP A 79 16.32 -22.08 -14.69
CA ASP A 79 15.52 -22.37 -15.88
C ASP A 79 14.16 -21.64 -15.82
N LEU A 80 13.65 -21.42 -14.60
CA LEU A 80 12.40 -20.70 -14.34
C LEU A 80 12.55 -19.67 -13.22
N HIS A 81 12.20 -18.43 -13.53
CA HIS A 81 12.07 -17.30 -12.62
C HIS A 81 10.58 -17.08 -12.31
N GLY A 82 10.17 -17.55 -11.13
CA GLY A 82 8.84 -17.35 -10.57
C GLY A 82 8.73 -15.98 -9.88
N ILE A 83 7.81 -15.14 -10.32
CA ILE A 83 7.45 -13.89 -9.65
C ILE A 83 6.20 -14.14 -8.82
N GLY A 84 6.25 -13.94 -7.52
CA GLY A 84 5.01 -13.70 -6.78
C GLY A 84 4.73 -14.58 -5.57
N GLY A 85 3.43 -14.74 -5.34
CA GLY A 85 2.83 -14.54 -4.03
C GLY A 85 2.61 -13.06 -3.68
N GLY A 86 1.78 -12.82 -2.66
CA GLY A 86 1.72 -11.55 -1.95
C GLY A 86 1.26 -10.34 -2.78
N ASN A 87 1.70 -9.15 -2.37
CA ASN A 87 1.22 -7.86 -2.89
C ASN A 87 2.38 -7.02 -3.46
N ILE A 88 3.23 -7.66 -4.25
CA ILE A 88 4.60 -7.20 -4.52
C ILE A 88 4.77 -6.41 -5.83
N ILE A 89 3.75 -6.33 -6.69
CA ILE A 89 3.88 -5.70 -8.01
C ILE A 89 3.65 -4.20 -7.87
N HIS A 90 4.70 -3.48 -7.48
CA HIS A 90 4.75 -2.03 -7.47
C HIS A 90 6.19 -1.51 -7.48
N ALA A 91 6.33 -0.21 -7.72
CA ALA A 91 7.60 0.52 -7.73
C ALA A 91 7.56 1.76 -6.82
N THR A 92 6.72 1.71 -5.79
CA THR A 92 6.59 2.76 -4.77
C THR A 92 7.47 2.46 -3.57
N SER A 93 7.81 3.51 -2.82
CA SER A 93 8.62 3.38 -1.61
C SER A 93 7.95 2.46 -0.60
N THR A 94 8.69 1.47 -0.10
CA THR A 94 8.27 0.63 1.02
C THR A 94 8.24 1.43 2.33
N PRO A 95 7.28 1.19 3.22
CA PRO A 95 7.31 1.68 4.58
C PRO A 95 8.15 0.81 5.53
N LEU A 96 8.65 -0.34 5.07
CA LEU A 96 9.46 -1.27 5.87
C LEU A 96 10.89 -0.72 6.04
N PRO A 97 11.32 -0.35 7.25
CA PRO A 97 12.67 0.16 7.50
C PRO A 97 13.76 -0.82 7.04
N GLU A 98 13.51 -2.12 7.17
CA GLU A 98 14.45 -3.19 6.83
C GLU A 98 14.81 -3.20 5.34
N TYR A 99 13.92 -2.70 4.48
CA TYR A 99 14.14 -2.61 3.04
C TYR A 99 14.81 -1.30 2.63
N ALA A 100 14.78 -0.27 3.48
CA ALA A 100 15.40 1.02 3.19
C ALA A 100 16.94 0.93 3.13
N GLU A 101 17.53 -0.01 3.88
CA GLU A 101 18.98 -0.25 3.95
C GLU A 101 19.48 -1.29 2.94
N THR A 102 18.58 -1.91 2.18
CA THR A 102 18.97 -2.85 1.13
C THR A 102 19.66 -2.12 -0.03
N ARG A 103 20.34 -2.88 -0.89
CA ARG A 103 21.01 -2.36 -2.08
C ARG A 103 20.14 -1.43 -2.94
N PHE A 104 18.87 -1.77 -3.09
CA PHE A 104 17.92 -1.04 -3.94
C PHE A 104 17.15 0.04 -3.18
N GLY A 105 17.39 0.16 -1.87
CA GLY A 105 16.75 1.12 -0.99
C GLY A 105 15.22 0.99 -0.94
N ALA A 106 14.59 1.96 -0.28
CA ALA A 106 13.15 1.91 -0.03
C ALA A 106 12.30 1.89 -1.32
N GLN A 107 12.77 2.54 -2.39
CA GLN A 107 12.04 2.64 -3.66
C GLN A 107 12.26 1.43 -4.58
N GLY A 108 13.49 0.90 -4.62
CA GLY A 108 13.85 -0.16 -5.55
C GLY A 108 13.56 -1.56 -5.02
N SER A 109 13.38 -1.74 -3.70
CA SER A 109 13.20 -3.07 -3.09
C SER A 109 12.06 -3.89 -3.69
N TYR A 110 10.84 -3.32 -3.80
CA TYR A 110 9.71 -4.03 -4.40
C TYR A 110 9.84 -4.13 -5.91
N ALA A 111 10.32 -3.09 -6.57
CA ALA A 111 10.54 -3.09 -8.01
C ALA A 111 11.55 -4.19 -8.43
N ALA A 112 12.59 -4.45 -7.63
CA ALA A 112 13.57 -5.49 -7.88
C ALA A 112 12.92 -6.88 -7.97
N LEU A 113 11.90 -7.17 -7.15
CA LEU A 113 11.25 -8.49 -7.07
C LEU A 113 10.55 -8.92 -8.36
N TRP A 114 10.25 -8.00 -9.28
CA TRP A 114 9.54 -8.31 -10.52
C TRP A 114 10.17 -7.66 -11.75
N LEU A 115 10.55 -6.37 -11.68
CA LEU A 115 11.31 -5.72 -12.76
C LEU A 115 12.74 -6.25 -12.81
N GLY A 116 13.41 -6.29 -11.65
CA GLY A 116 14.75 -6.86 -11.53
C GLY A 116 14.77 -8.34 -11.89
N ALA A 117 13.83 -9.12 -11.36
CA ALA A 117 13.67 -10.53 -11.68
C ALA A 117 13.51 -10.79 -13.19
N GLY A 118 12.68 -10.01 -13.89
CA GLY A 118 12.53 -10.14 -15.35
C GLY A 118 13.81 -9.83 -16.13
N LEU A 119 14.59 -8.85 -15.67
CA LEU A 119 15.88 -8.51 -16.28
C LEU A 119 16.95 -9.58 -16.02
N ILE A 120 16.98 -10.13 -14.80
CA ILE A 120 17.87 -11.25 -14.44
C ILE A 120 17.55 -12.46 -15.32
N ALA A 121 16.26 -12.80 -15.48
CA ALA A 121 15.85 -13.90 -16.35
C ALA A 121 16.30 -13.69 -17.80
N ALA A 122 16.15 -12.47 -18.34
CA ALA A 122 16.62 -12.14 -19.69
C ALA A 122 18.14 -12.32 -19.85
N GLN A 123 18.93 -11.90 -18.86
CA GLN A 123 20.39 -12.01 -18.88
C GLN A 123 20.90 -13.44 -18.70
N THR A 124 20.25 -14.21 -17.83
CA THR A 124 20.66 -15.59 -17.49
C THR A 124 20.07 -16.65 -18.43
N GLY A 125 19.06 -16.28 -19.23
CA GLY A 125 18.43 -17.18 -20.20
C GLY A 125 17.26 -18.01 -19.67
N GLY A 126 16.77 -17.72 -18.46
CA GLY A 126 15.63 -18.41 -17.85
C GLY A 126 14.26 -17.88 -18.29
N ARG A 127 13.21 -18.69 -18.11
CA ARG A 127 11.81 -18.30 -18.39
C ARG A 127 11.24 -17.47 -17.25
N ILE A 128 10.28 -16.59 -17.54
CA ILE A 128 9.57 -15.80 -16.51
C ILE A 128 8.13 -16.33 -16.39
N ALA A 129 7.69 -16.62 -15.17
CA ALA A 129 6.30 -16.97 -14.88
C ALA A 129 5.81 -16.32 -13.59
N TRP A 130 4.53 -15.97 -13.55
CA TRP A 130 3.93 -15.28 -12.41
C TRP A 130 3.05 -16.24 -11.62
N ASN A 131 3.26 -16.31 -10.30
CA ASN A 131 2.48 -17.11 -9.34
C ASN A 131 1.49 -16.20 -8.58
N ALA A 132 0.50 -15.72 -9.32
CA ALA A 132 -0.60 -14.88 -8.86
C ALA A 132 -0.23 -13.75 -7.87
N PRO A 133 0.82 -12.93 -8.10
CA PRO A 133 1.04 -11.78 -7.26
C PRO A 133 -0.09 -10.74 -7.43
N GLY A 134 -0.28 -9.91 -6.40
CA GLY A 134 -1.21 -8.80 -6.42
C GLY A 134 -0.53 -7.44 -6.63
N LEU A 135 -1.29 -6.49 -7.18
CA LEU A 135 -0.92 -5.08 -7.24
C LEU A 135 -1.67 -4.32 -6.14
N PRO A 136 -0.97 -3.55 -5.28
CA PRO A 136 -1.64 -2.74 -4.27
C PRO A 136 -2.26 -1.46 -4.84
N HIS A 137 -1.78 -0.97 -5.99
CA HIS A 137 -2.25 0.26 -6.64
C HIS A 137 -1.87 0.25 -8.14
N PRO A 138 -2.42 1.16 -8.97
CA PRO A 138 -2.05 1.29 -10.38
C PRO A 138 -0.54 1.45 -10.60
N LEU A 139 -0.02 0.85 -11.66
CA LEU A 139 1.35 1.07 -12.11
C LEU A 139 1.51 2.50 -12.64
N LEU A 140 2.61 3.14 -12.25
CA LEU A 140 2.95 4.48 -12.69
C LEU A 140 3.20 4.50 -14.21
N ARG A 141 2.72 5.53 -14.90
CA ARG A 141 3.03 5.78 -16.31
C ARG A 141 4.53 6.07 -16.50
N GLY A 142 5.01 5.97 -17.73
CA GLY A 142 6.39 6.30 -18.09
C GLY A 142 7.32 5.07 -18.10
N PRO A 143 8.62 5.23 -17.81
CA PRO A 143 9.63 4.19 -18.01
C PRO A 143 9.36 2.88 -17.25
N VAL A 144 8.81 2.96 -16.03
CA VAL A 144 8.37 1.77 -15.25
C VAL A 144 7.32 0.97 -16.02
N ARG A 145 6.34 1.65 -16.62
CA ARG A 145 5.29 0.99 -17.42
C ARG A 145 5.87 0.36 -18.68
N THR A 146 6.77 1.05 -19.37
CA THR A 146 7.43 0.52 -20.57
C THR A 146 8.20 -0.76 -20.26
N LEU A 147 8.99 -0.78 -19.19
CA LEU A 147 9.70 -1.99 -18.78
C LEU A 147 8.75 -3.10 -18.32
N SER A 148 7.70 -2.74 -17.56
CA SER A 148 6.65 -3.69 -17.17
C SER A 148 6.03 -4.37 -18.39
N ASP A 149 5.63 -3.61 -19.42
CA ASP A 149 5.01 -4.16 -20.62
C ASP A 149 5.99 -5.07 -21.39
N ALA A 150 7.28 -4.75 -21.39
CA ALA A 150 8.31 -5.62 -21.98
C ALA A 150 8.47 -6.95 -21.22
N ILE A 151 8.51 -6.91 -19.88
CA ILE A 151 8.58 -8.11 -19.03
C ILE A 151 7.33 -8.97 -19.18
N LEU A 152 6.15 -8.35 -19.26
CA LEU A 152 4.90 -9.07 -19.51
C LEU A 152 4.92 -9.78 -20.86
N ALA A 153 5.39 -9.11 -21.91
CA ALA A 153 5.51 -9.71 -23.23
C ALA A 153 6.53 -10.87 -23.26
N ALA A 154 7.56 -10.81 -22.42
CA ALA A 154 8.59 -11.83 -22.28
C ALA A 154 8.23 -12.97 -21.31
N SER A 155 7.14 -12.83 -20.54
CA SER A 155 6.69 -13.83 -19.59
C SER A 155 5.96 -14.96 -20.30
N ALA A 156 6.36 -16.21 -20.03
CA ALA A 156 5.70 -17.40 -20.56
C ALA A 156 4.29 -17.56 -19.99
N GLN A 157 4.08 -17.13 -18.74
CA GLN A 157 2.77 -17.10 -18.11
C GLN A 157 2.64 -15.89 -17.18
N VAL A 158 1.55 -15.14 -17.35
CA VAL A 158 1.19 -14.03 -16.46
C VAL A 158 -0.13 -14.34 -15.78
N THR A 159 -0.08 -14.56 -14.47
CA THR A 159 -1.25 -14.63 -13.60
C THR A 159 -1.19 -13.51 -12.57
N VAL A 160 -2.34 -12.97 -12.18
CA VAL A 160 -2.50 -12.02 -11.08
C VAL A 160 -3.64 -12.45 -10.19
N ARG A 161 -3.59 -12.06 -8.91
CA ARG A 161 -4.52 -12.63 -7.93
C ARG A 161 -5.98 -12.22 -8.08
N ASP A 162 -6.26 -11.05 -8.65
CA ASP A 162 -7.60 -10.46 -8.70
C ASP A 162 -7.77 -9.47 -9.88
N GLU A 163 -9.03 -9.14 -10.19
CA GLU A 163 -9.38 -8.22 -11.28
C GLU A 163 -8.81 -6.82 -11.07
N ALA A 164 -8.77 -6.35 -9.82
CA ALA A 164 -8.20 -5.05 -9.51
C ALA A 164 -6.71 -4.98 -9.85
N SER A 165 -5.97 -6.06 -9.62
CA SER A 165 -4.57 -6.18 -9.97
C SER A 165 -4.39 -6.09 -11.49
N ARG A 166 -5.23 -6.80 -12.26
CA ARG A 166 -5.24 -6.70 -13.73
C ARG A 166 -5.59 -5.27 -14.22
N ASN A 167 -6.54 -4.61 -13.58
CA ASN A 167 -6.91 -3.22 -13.87
C ASN A 167 -5.78 -2.24 -13.52
N PHE A 168 -5.10 -2.45 -12.41
CA PHE A 168 -3.96 -1.64 -11.97
C PHE A 168 -2.74 -1.77 -12.89
N MET A 169 -2.60 -2.90 -13.58
CA MET A 169 -1.66 -3.06 -14.69
C MET A 169 -2.10 -2.31 -15.95
N GLY A 170 -3.32 -1.79 -16.02
CA GLY A 170 -3.91 -1.21 -17.22
C GLY A 170 -4.16 -2.26 -18.31
N LYS A 171 -4.56 -3.48 -17.91
CA LYS A 171 -4.80 -4.66 -18.77
C LYS A 171 -6.22 -5.19 -18.60
N SER A 172 -7.18 -4.29 -18.35
CA SER A 172 -8.59 -4.65 -18.14
C SER A 172 -9.12 -5.43 -19.35
N GLY A 173 -9.70 -6.61 -19.10
CA GLY A 173 -10.21 -7.51 -20.15
C GLY A 173 -9.15 -8.21 -21.01
N ASP A 174 -7.86 -8.02 -20.73
CA ASP A 174 -6.78 -8.70 -21.47
C ASP A 174 -6.65 -10.15 -21.01
N ALA A 175 -6.96 -11.10 -21.91
CA ALA A 175 -6.89 -12.54 -21.62
C ALA A 175 -5.45 -13.07 -21.48
N SER A 176 -4.44 -12.30 -21.92
CA SER A 176 -3.04 -12.67 -21.69
C SER A 176 -2.60 -12.52 -20.23
N VAL A 177 -3.35 -11.75 -19.44
CA VAL A 177 -3.18 -11.62 -17.98
C VAL A 177 -4.31 -12.38 -17.31
N GLN A 178 -4.01 -13.60 -16.87
CA GLN A 178 -4.99 -14.49 -16.27
C GLN A 178 -5.24 -14.13 -14.80
N ILE A 179 -6.48 -14.28 -14.34
CA ILE A 179 -6.81 -14.13 -12.92
C ILE A 179 -6.80 -15.51 -12.28
N LEU A 180 -6.08 -15.66 -11.17
CA LEU A 180 -5.98 -16.88 -10.40
C LEU A 180 -6.23 -16.57 -8.92
N PRO A 181 -7.00 -17.39 -8.17
CA PRO A 181 -7.12 -17.21 -6.73
C PRO A 181 -5.74 -17.38 -6.08
N ASP A 182 -5.58 -16.81 -4.88
CA ASP A 182 -4.34 -16.93 -4.12
C ASP A 182 -3.96 -18.41 -3.94
N THR A 183 -2.73 -18.76 -4.31
CA THR A 183 -2.28 -20.15 -4.38
C THR A 183 -2.12 -20.80 -3.01
N ALA A 184 -2.15 -20.03 -1.92
CA ALA A 184 -2.26 -20.55 -0.56
C ALA A 184 -3.59 -21.29 -0.29
N LEU A 185 -4.60 -21.21 -1.16
CA LEU A 185 -5.82 -22.03 -1.05
C LEU A 185 -5.55 -23.54 -1.22
N ASP A 186 -4.40 -23.90 -1.81
CA ASP A 186 -3.94 -25.27 -2.02
C ASP A 186 -3.14 -25.85 -0.82
N LEU A 187 -3.07 -25.10 0.29
CA LEU A 187 -2.29 -25.46 1.47
C LEU A 187 -2.65 -26.82 2.09
N ALA A 188 -3.92 -27.21 2.05
CA ALA A 188 -4.35 -28.49 2.63
C ALA A 188 -3.81 -29.72 1.90
N ALA A 189 -3.38 -29.57 0.64
CA ALA A 189 -2.71 -30.63 -0.09
C ALA A 189 -1.18 -30.62 0.12
N LEU A 190 -0.62 -29.55 0.69
CA LEU A 190 0.76 -29.53 1.19
C LEU A 190 0.82 -30.12 2.60
N TRP A 191 -0.12 -29.73 3.47
CA TRP A 191 -0.24 -30.22 4.84
C TRP A 191 -1.65 -30.78 5.08
N PRO A 192 -1.83 -32.11 5.01
CA PRO A 192 -3.09 -32.74 5.33
C PRO A 192 -3.55 -32.39 6.75
N ALA A 193 -4.85 -32.14 6.93
CA ALA A 193 -5.40 -31.75 8.24
C ALA A 193 -5.11 -32.76 9.36
N ALA A 194 -5.05 -34.05 9.01
CA ALA A 194 -4.73 -35.14 9.95
C ALA A 194 -3.35 -34.96 10.61
N ASP A 195 -2.36 -34.50 9.83
CA ASP A 195 -0.98 -34.33 10.29
C ASP A 195 -0.80 -33.09 11.18
N LEU A 196 -1.76 -32.16 11.12
CA LEU A 196 -1.74 -30.91 11.87
C LEU A 196 -2.39 -31.02 13.25
N ARG A 197 -3.18 -32.07 13.53
CA ARG A 197 -3.96 -32.15 14.79
C ARG A 197 -3.06 -32.15 16.02
N ALA A 198 -2.03 -32.99 16.02
CA ALA A 198 -1.08 -33.08 17.14
C ALA A 198 -0.31 -31.76 17.36
N ILE A 199 -0.03 -31.00 16.29
CA ILE A 199 0.63 -29.69 16.37
C ILE A 199 -0.27 -28.68 17.08
N ALA A 200 -1.57 -28.64 16.73
CA ALA A 200 -2.52 -27.76 17.40
C ALA A 200 -2.65 -28.10 18.90
N GLU A 201 -2.74 -29.39 19.24
CA GLU A 201 -2.86 -29.85 20.63
C GLU A 201 -1.59 -29.54 21.46
N ALA A 202 -0.42 -29.66 20.83
CA ALA A 202 0.85 -29.28 21.44
C ALA A 202 0.94 -27.78 21.73
N ALA A 203 0.33 -26.92 20.90
CA ALA A 203 0.30 -25.47 21.14
C ALA A 203 -0.46 -25.12 22.44
N PHE A 204 -1.60 -25.77 22.71
CA PHE A 204 -2.32 -25.62 23.98
C PHE A 204 -1.49 -26.13 25.17
N THR A 205 -0.93 -27.32 25.02
CA THR A 205 -0.13 -27.97 26.08
C THR A 205 1.09 -27.12 26.46
N ARG A 206 1.80 -26.56 25.47
CA ARG A 206 2.97 -25.68 25.69
C ARG A 206 2.62 -24.41 26.46
N ARG A 207 1.36 -23.95 26.36
CA ARG A 207 0.83 -22.81 27.11
C ARG A 207 0.16 -23.20 28.42
N GLY A 208 0.31 -24.46 28.86
CA GLY A 208 -0.26 -24.96 30.10
C GLY A 208 -1.79 -25.05 30.10
N MET A 209 -2.41 -25.08 28.90
CA MET A 209 -3.85 -25.20 28.73
C MET A 209 -4.23 -26.63 28.41
N ALA A 210 -5.34 -27.11 28.97
CA ALA A 210 -5.99 -28.32 28.48
C ALA A 210 -6.47 -28.07 27.03
N VAL A 211 -6.37 -29.09 26.18
CA VAL A 211 -6.89 -29.04 24.81
C VAL A 211 -8.41 -28.91 24.86
N PRO A 212 -9.02 -27.83 24.33
CA PRO A 212 -10.46 -27.68 24.32
C PRO A 212 -11.10 -28.52 23.21
N ASP A 213 -12.34 -28.96 23.42
CA ASP A 213 -13.13 -29.64 22.39
C ASP A 213 -13.37 -28.74 21.16
N ARG A 214 -13.50 -27.44 21.39
CA ARG A 214 -13.79 -26.43 20.36
C ARG A 214 -13.01 -25.14 20.63
N TRP A 215 -12.44 -24.58 19.58
CA TRP A 215 -11.84 -23.24 19.62
C TRP A 215 -12.18 -22.43 18.38
N VAL A 216 -12.04 -21.11 18.48
CA VAL A 216 -12.20 -20.16 17.39
C VAL A 216 -10.87 -19.48 17.12
N ALA A 217 -10.42 -19.49 15.86
CA ALA A 217 -9.21 -18.82 15.45
C ALA A 217 -9.51 -17.34 15.19
N VAL A 218 -8.77 -16.46 15.85
CA VAL A 218 -9.05 -15.02 15.87
C VAL A 218 -7.77 -14.27 15.56
N HIS A 219 -7.83 -13.33 14.61
CA HIS A 219 -6.71 -12.45 14.31
C HIS A 219 -7.14 -10.98 14.40
N VAL A 220 -6.43 -10.23 15.22
CA VAL A 220 -6.65 -8.80 15.45
C VAL A 220 -5.52 -7.99 14.83
N ASN A 221 -5.84 -6.84 14.23
CA ASN A 221 -4.82 -5.94 13.70
C ASN A 221 -5.27 -4.49 13.87
N SER A 222 -4.37 -3.64 14.35
CA SER A 222 -4.65 -2.25 14.75
C SER A 222 -5.22 -1.40 13.61
N ARG A 223 -4.91 -1.74 12.35
CA ARG A 223 -5.44 -1.07 11.16
C ARG A 223 -6.94 -1.26 10.98
N TYR A 224 -7.52 -2.30 11.58
CA TYR A 224 -8.90 -2.74 11.35
C TYR A 224 -9.74 -2.81 12.62
N LEU A 225 -9.26 -2.25 13.73
CA LEU A 225 -10.08 -2.04 14.91
C LEU A 225 -11.14 -0.97 14.60
N ASP A 226 -12.37 -1.26 14.96
CA ASP A 226 -13.51 -0.33 14.92
C ASP A 226 -13.69 0.44 16.24
N ALA A 227 -13.00 0.01 17.31
CA ALA A 227 -13.06 0.60 18.65
C ALA A 227 -11.73 0.45 19.41
N ASP A 228 -11.73 0.74 20.71
CA ASP A 228 -10.58 0.53 21.59
C ASP A 228 -10.31 -0.96 21.88
N GLU A 229 -9.15 -1.26 22.47
CA GLU A 229 -8.72 -2.64 22.75
C GLU A 229 -9.65 -3.36 23.76
N ALA A 230 -10.33 -2.61 24.64
CA ALA A 230 -11.26 -3.17 25.61
C ALA A 230 -12.58 -3.61 24.95
N GLU A 231 -13.10 -2.82 24.01
CA GLU A 231 -14.22 -3.21 23.17
C GLU A 231 -13.85 -4.41 22.29
N GLN A 232 -12.65 -4.42 21.71
CA GLN A 232 -12.17 -5.57 20.96
C GLN A 232 -12.16 -6.84 21.82
N GLY A 233 -11.73 -6.75 23.08
CA GLY A 233 -11.78 -7.86 24.03
C GLY A 233 -13.21 -8.36 24.29
N ARG A 234 -14.17 -7.45 24.46
CA ARG A 234 -15.60 -7.79 24.60
C ARG A 234 -16.15 -8.48 23.36
N GLN A 235 -15.80 -8.02 22.17
CA GLN A 235 -16.23 -8.62 20.90
C GLN A 235 -15.67 -10.04 20.72
N VAL A 236 -14.40 -10.27 21.08
CA VAL A 236 -13.81 -11.62 21.06
C VAL A 236 -14.49 -12.53 22.09
N ALA A 237 -14.78 -12.03 23.29
CA ALA A 237 -15.52 -12.80 24.30
C ALA A 237 -16.94 -13.14 23.84
N ALA A 238 -17.64 -12.20 23.18
CA ALA A 238 -18.96 -12.42 22.61
C ALA A 238 -18.93 -13.48 21.48
N LEU A 239 -17.90 -13.45 20.62
CA LEU A 239 -17.68 -14.47 19.59
C LEU A 239 -17.47 -15.86 20.21
N ALA A 240 -16.57 -15.96 21.18
CA ALA A 240 -16.25 -17.19 21.89
C ALA A 240 -17.50 -17.78 22.58
N GLY A 241 -18.26 -16.95 23.30
CA GLY A 241 -19.50 -17.34 23.96
C GLY A 241 -20.56 -17.84 22.98
N ARG A 242 -20.71 -17.18 21.83
CA ARG A 242 -21.66 -17.59 20.79
C ARG A 242 -21.31 -18.94 20.17
N LEU A 243 -20.02 -19.22 19.97
CA LEU A 243 -19.55 -20.46 19.36
C LEU A 243 -19.33 -21.60 20.36
N ASN A 244 -19.51 -21.32 21.66
CA ASN A 244 -19.12 -22.18 22.77
C ASN A 244 -17.71 -22.75 22.56
N ALA A 245 -16.75 -21.85 22.37
CA ALA A 245 -15.41 -22.18 21.92
C ALA A 245 -14.37 -21.32 22.64
N VAL A 246 -13.19 -21.89 22.91
CA VAL A 246 -12.05 -21.13 23.44
C VAL A 246 -11.48 -20.21 22.36
N PRO A 247 -11.28 -18.91 22.61
CA PRO A 247 -10.61 -18.04 21.65
C PRO A 247 -9.12 -18.36 21.55
N VAL A 248 -8.60 -18.38 20.33
CA VAL A 248 -7.18 -18.47 20.00
C VAL A 248 -6.79 -17.21 19.23
N LEU A 249 -6.07 -16.30 19.87
CA LEU A 249 -5.53 -15.09 19.24
C LEU A 249 -4.22 -15.43 18.54
N ILE A 250 -4.20 -15.30 17.21
CA ILE A 250 -3.07 -15.71 16.38
C ILE A 250 -2.41 -14.48 15.76
N ALA A 251 -1.11 -14.29 16.03
CA ALA A 251 -0.29 -13.35 15.29
C ALA A 251 0.06 -13.95 13.91
N ILE A 252 -0.42 -13.33 12.84
CA ILE A 252 -0.26 -13.82 11.46
C ILE A 252 0.82 -13.02 10.72
N GLY A 253 1.01 -11.75 11.06
CA GLY A 253 2.08 -10.90 10.54
C GLY A 253 2.70 -10.01 11.62
N PRO A 254 3.58 -10.56 12.48
CA PRO A 254 4.29 -9.80 13.51
C PRO A 254 5.05 -8.58 12.98
N CYS A 255 5.44 -8.57 11.70
CA CYS A 255 5.99 -7.38 11.04
C CYS A 255 5.04 -6.16 11.03
N HIS A 256 3.78 -6.35 11.42
CA HIS A 256 2.77 -5.32 11.57
C HIS A 256 2.33 -5.09 13.04
N GLY A 257 3.00 -5.72 14.01
CA GLY A 257 2.73 -5.57 15.45
C GLY A 257 1.43 -6.21 15.93
N ASP A 258 0.92 -7.22 15.24
CA ASP A 258 -0.29 -7.95 15.62
C ASP A 258 -0.07 -8.89 16.83
N ASP A 259 1.15 -9.38 17.02
CA ASP A 259 1.64 -10.08 18.21
C ASP A 259 1.41 -9.26 19.49
N GLN A 260 1.89 -8.02 19.51
CA GLN A 260 1.74 -7.12 20.65
C GLN A 260 0.28 -6.75 20.88
N LEU A 261 -0.50 -6.57 19.80
CA LEU A 261 -1.92 -6.30 19.92
C LEU A 261 -2.68 -7.51 20.48
N ALA A 262 -2.37 -8.73 20.03
CA ALA A 262 -2.98 -9.95 20.56
C ALA A 262 -2.74 -10.08 22.07
N GLN A 263 -1.52 -9.79 22.54
CA GLN A 263 -1.21 -9.75 23.98
C GLN A 263 -2.06 -8.71 24.72
N ARG A 264 -2.13 -7.47 24.24
CA ARG A 264 -2.89 -6.40 24.92
C ARG A 264 -4.40 -6.69 24.94
N VAL A 265 -4.96 -7.19 23.85
CA VAL A 265 -6.36 -7.62 23.80
C VAL A 265 -6.59 -8.78 24.76
N SER A 266 -5.70 -9.78 24.80
CA SER A 266 -5.83 -10.94 25.69
C SER A 266 -5.91 -10.55 27.17
N ALA A 267 -5.14 -9.54 27.60
CA ALA A 267 -5.13 -9.05 28.97
C ALA A 267 -6.46 -8.41 29.40
N LEU A 268 -7.32 -8.07 28.44
CA LEU A 268 -8.63 -7.45 28.65
C LEU A 268 -9.79 -8.46 28.51
N LEU A 269 -9.51 -9.72 28.16
CA LEU A 269 -10.53 -10.76 28.04
C LEU A 269 -10.92 -11.31 29.42
N PRO A 270 -12.22 -11.44 29.73
CA PRO A 270 -12.69 -12.04 30.99
C PRO A 270 -12.71 -13.57 30.97
N ILE A 271 -12.19 -14.20 29.92
CA ILE A 271 -12.25 -15.66 29.67
C ILE A 271 -10.87 -16.22 29.31
N PRO A 272 -10.62 -17.52 29.53
CA PRO A 272 -9.39 -18.18 29.08
C PRO A 272 -9.19 -18.02 27.56
N VAL A 273 -7.97 -17.72 27.15
CA VAL A 273 -7.58 -17.47 25.77
C VAL A 273 -6.19 -18.03 25.51
N LEU A 274 -5.99 -18.69 24.36
CA LEU A 274 -4.64 -18.99 23.89
C LEU A 274 -4.13 -17.81 23.07
N VAL A 275 -2.94 -17.32 23.38
CA VAL A 275 -2.26 -16.29 22.59
C VAL A 275 -1.05 -16.92 21.90
N LEU A 276 -1.09 -16.94 20.57
CA LEU A 276 0.00 -17.38 19.71
C LEU A 276 0.70 -16.13 19.13
N ASP A 277 1.44 -15.44 19.99
CA ASP A 277 2.26 -14.25 19.69
C ASP A 277 3.66 -14.62 19.16
N GLN A 278 4.16 -15.80 19.54
CA GLN A 278 5.43 -16.38 19.10
C GLN A 278 5.20 -17.80 18.59
N PRO A 279 4.69 -17.97 17.37
CA PRO A 279 4.55 -19.29 16.76
C PRO A 279 5.93 -19.90 16.48
N LEU A 280 6.05 -21.21 16.65
CA LEU A 280 7.28 -21.95 16.33
C LEU A 280 7.53 -22.01 14.82
N GLY A 281 6.44 -22.05 14.05
CA GLY A 281 6.47 -22.21 12.61
C GLY A 281 5.13 -21.93 11.97
N LEU A 282 5.13 -21.94 10.64
CA LEU A 282 3.95 -21.80 9.79
C LEU A 282 2.93 -22.90 10.07
N LYS A 283 3.38 -24.16 10.25
CA LYS A 283 2.51 -25.30 10.55
C LYS A 283 1.70 -25.11 11.82
N GLU A 284 2.22 -24.40 12.82
CA GLU A 284 1.49 -24.18 14.08
C GLU A 284 0.33 -23.19 13.89
N ILE A 285 0.56 -22.11 13.14
CA ILE A 285 -0.49 -21.17 12.73
C ILE A 285 -1.54 -21.93 11.91
N THR A 286 -1.11 -22.70 10.91
CA THR A 286 -2.00 -23.47 10.05
C THR A 286 -2.80 -24.49 10.86
N ALA A 287 -2.19 -25.21 11.79
CA ALA A 287 -2.84 -26.24 12.60
C ALA A 287 -3.97 -25.67 13.46
N LEU A 288 -3.72 -24.52 14.12
CA LEU A 288 -4.73 -23.87 14.94
C LEU A 288 -5.90 -23.34 14.10
N ILE A 289 -5.67 -22.90 12.86
CA ILE A 289 -6.75 -22.47 11.96
C ILE A 289 -7.49 -23.69 11.37
N ALA A 290 -6.77 -24.71 10.92
CA ALA A 290 -7.28 -25.89 10.24
C ALA A 290 -8.23 -26.75 11.10
N HIS A 291 -8.10 -26.67 12.42
CA HIS A 291 -8.94 -27.40 13.38
C HIS A 291 -9.90 -26.49 14.17
N ALA A 292 -9.89 -25.19 13.90
CA ALA A 292 -10.84 -24.27 14.52
C ALA A 292 -12.28 -24.53 14.05
N ALA A 293 -13.24 -24.18 14.91
CA ALA A 293 -14.66 -24.17 14.56
C ALA A 293 -14.97 -23.13 13.48
N CYS A 294 -14.27 -21.99 13.52
CA CYS A 294 -14.39 -20.87 12.59
C CYS A 294 -13.13 -19.99 12.69
N TYR A 295 -12.82 -19.25 11.63
CA TYR A 295 -11.88 -18.13 11.65
C TYR A 295 -12.61 -16.79 11.57
N VAL A 296 -12.25 -15.84 12.43
CA VAL A 296 -12.71 -14.45 12.34
C VAL A 296 -11.53 -13.52 12.55
N GLY A 297 -11.21 -12.66 11.58
CA GLY A 297 -10.13 -11.71 11.80
C GLY A 297 -9.75 -10.84 10.63
N SER A 298 -8.72 -10.03 10.83
CA SER A 298 -8.31 -8.99 9.86
C SER A 298 -7.13 -9.39 8.95
N SER A 299 -6.94 -10.68 8.70
CA SER A 299 -5.90 -11.19 7.78
C SER A 299 -6.52 -11.99 6.64
N MET A 300 -6.06 -11.69 5.42
CA MET A 300 -6.47 -12.38 4.19
C MET A 300 -5.95 -13.81 4.18
N HIS A 301 -4.72 -14.05 4.62
CA HIS A 301 -4.16 -15.40 4.66
C HIS A 301 -4.72 -16.25 5.80
N GLY A 302 -5.21 -15.63 6.87
CA GLY A 302 -6.03 -16.34 7.86
C GLY A 302 -7.35 -16.84 7.26
N LEU A 303 -8.04 -15.98 6.49
CA LEU A 303 -9.24 -16.34 5.72
C LEU A 303 -8.94 -17.47 4.71
N ILE A 304 -7.92 -17.30 3.86
CA ILE A 304 -7.54 -18.29 2.84
C ILE A 304 -7.19 -19.62 3.49
N THR A 305 -6.42 -19.61 4.59
CA THR A 305 -6.08 -20.84 5.32
C THR A 305 -7.34 -21.52 5.82
N ALA A 306 -8.25 -20.80 6.47
CA ALA A 306 -9.49 -21.40 6.96
C ALA A 306 -10.29 -22.05 5.84
N LEU A 307 -10.46 -21.37 4.70
CA LEU A 307 -11.18 -21.92 3.54
C LEU A 307 -10.42 -23.09 2.88
N ALA A 308 -9.08 -23.11 2.93
CA ALA A 308 -8.30 -24.26 2.48
C ALA A 308 -8.60 -25.52 3.33
N TYR A 309 -8.93 -25.37 4.61
CA TYR A 309 -9.35 -26.50 5.44
C TYR A 309 -10.87 -26.63 5.56
N GLU A 310 -11.61 -26.01 4.62
CA GLU A 310 -13.08 -25.99 4.55
C GLU A 310 -13.73 -25.53 5.87
N LYS A 311 -13.07 -24.62 6.59
CA LYS A 311 -13.59 -24.00 7.80
C LYS A 311 -14.34 -22.72 7.46
N PRO A 312 -15.47 -22.45 8.12
CA PRO A 312 -16.15 -21.18 7.93
C PRO A 312 -15.26 -20.04 8.39
N ALA A 313 -15.32 -18.95 7.63
CA ALA A 313 -14.43 -17.82 7.86
C ALA A 313 -15.11 -16.49 7.55
N LEU A 314 -14.81 -15.50 8.38
CA LEU A 314 -15.18 -14.10 8.19
C LEU A 314 -13.94 -13.24 8.26
N VAL A 315 -13.84 -12.28 7.34
CA VAL A 315 -12.71 -11.37 7.30
C VAL A 315 -13.16 -9.94 7.54
N ILE A 316 -12.39 -9.22 8.36
CA ILE A 316 -12.69 -7.84 8.73
C ILE A 316 -11.66 -6.96 8.05
N ALA A 317 -12.12 -6.15 7.10
CA ALA A 317 -11.27 -5.19 6.41
C ALA A 317 -12.02 -3.90 6.12
N ARG A 318 -11.29 -2.78 6.10
CA ARG A 318 -11.85 -1.49 5.72
C ARG A 318 -12.44 -1.56 4.30
N PRO A 319 -13.49 -0.78 3.96
CA PRO A 319 -14.23 -0.82 2.68
C PRO A 319 -13.43 -0.65 1.36
N ARG A 320 -12.09 -0.65 1.40
CA ARG A 320 -11.20 -0.23 0.31
C ARG A 320 -10.01 -1.15 0.08
N MET A 321 -9.90 -2.23 0.87
CA MET A 321 -8.83 -3.21 0.70
C MET A 321 -9.24 -4.22 -0.38
N VAL A 322 -8.99 -3.85 -1.64
CA VAL A 322 -9.50 -4.58 -2.81
C VAL A 322 -9.07 -6.05 -2.85
N LYS A 323 -7.92 -6.39 -2.25
CA LYS A 323 -7.41 -7.76 -2.17
C LYS A 323 -8.36 -8.76 -1.49
N PHE A 324 -9.09 -8.34 -0.46
CA PHE A 324 -10.01 -9.24 0.26
C PHE A 324 -11.26 -9.50 -0.58
N ALA A 325 -11.82 -8.43 -1.15
CA ALA A 325 -12.97 -8.51 -2.04
C ALA A 325 -12.64 -9.35 -3.28
N GLY A 326 -11.52 -9.07 -3.95
CA GLY A 326 -11.12 -9.77 -5.17
C GLY A 326 -10.87 -11.27 -5.00
N PHE A 327 -10.41 -11.71 -3.82
CA PHE A 327 -10.32 -13.14 -3.52
C PHE A 327 -11.72 -13.75 -3.31
N LEU A 328 -12.58 -13.12 -2.50
CA LEU A 328 -13.93 -13.61 -2.21
C LEU A 328 -14.86 -13.59 -3.43
N GLU A 329 -14.72 -12.60 -4.32
CA GLU A 329 -15.46 -12.50 -5.59
C GLU A 329 -15.22 -13.73 -6.47
N GLN A 330 -13.99 -14.24 -6.52
CA GLN A 330 -13.67 -15.45 -7.28
C GLN A 330 -14.31 -16.72 -6.71
N LEU A 331 -14.70 -16.70 -5.44
CA LEU A 331 -15.43 -17.79 -4.79
C LEU A 331 -16.93 -17.54 -4.74
N GLY A 332 -17.40 -16.35 -5.13
CA GLY A 332 -18.79 -15.93 -4.96
C GLY A 332 -19.22 -15.79 -3.49
N MET A 333 -18.29 -15.38 -2.61
CA MET A 333 -18.48 -15.34 -1.15
C MET A 333 -18.25 -13.93 -0.55
N THR A 334 -18.60 -12.87 -1.27
CA THR A 334 -18.31 -11.48 -0.85
C THR A 334 -19.00 -11.08 0.44
N GLU A 335 -20.09 -11.75 0.81
CA GLU A 335 -20.79 -11.58 2.08
C GLU A 335 -19.93 -11.92 3.30
N ARG A 336 -18.83 -12.67 3.13
CA ARG A 336 -17.86 -13.00 4.18
C ARG A 336 -16.89 -11.86 4.52
N LEU A 337 -16.90 -10.78 3.76
CA LEU A 337 -16.20 -9.53 4.06
C LEU A 337 -17.06 -8.65 4.96
N SER A 338 -16.50 -8.20 6.08
CA SER A 338 -17.12 -7.21 6.98
C SER A 338 -16.23 -5.99 7.17
N HIS A 339 -16.87 -4.84 7.39
CA HIS A 339 -16.21 -3.55 7.56
C HIS A 339 -15.90 -3.21 9.02
N SER A 340 -16.47 -3.96 9.96
CA SER A 340 -16.24 -3.82 11.39
C SER A 340 -16.38 -5.17 12.10
N TRP A 341 -15.89 -5.26 13.34
CA TRP A 341 -16.09 -6.43 14.18
C TRP A 341 -17.56 -6.57 14.58
N ALA A 342 -18.22 -5.46 14.89
CA ALA A 342 -19.65 -5.45 15.16
C ALA A 342 -20.47 -6.05 14.01
N GLU A 343 -20.14 -5.71 12.77
CA GLU A 343 -20.80 -6.28 11.58
C GLU A 343 -20.50 -7.78 11.44
N ALA A 344 -19.24 -8.19 11.61
CA ALA A 344 -18.86 -9.60 11.55
C ALA A 344 -19.61 -10.44 12.59
N LEU A 345 -19.76 -9.94 13.83
CA LEU A 345 -20.58 -10.57 14.86
C LEU A 345 -22.07 -10.65 14.48
N GLY A 346 -22.58 -9.74 13.65
CA GLY A 346 -23.93 -9.82 13.11
C GLY A 346 -24.14 -10.99 12.13
N LYS A 347 -23.07 -11.52 11.52
CA LYS A 347 -23.11 -12.55 10.47
C LYS A 347 -22.97 -13.98 11.00
N ALA A 348 -23.61 -14.29 12.12
CA ALA A 348 -23.50 -15.59 12.79
C ALA A 348 -23.81 -16.80 11.88
N ALA A 349 -24.73 -16.64 10.92
CA ALA A 349 -25.07 -17.69 9.96
C ALA A 349 -23.85 -18.15 9.12
N LEU A 350 -22.92 -17.24 8.81
CA LEU A 350 -21.71 -17.52 8.03
C LEU A 350 -20.58 -18.15 8.85
N MET A 351 -20.75 -18.25 10.17
CA MET A 351 -19.82 -18.93 11.09
C MET A 351 -20.16 -20.42 11.30
N THR A 352 -21.21 -20.90 10.64
CA THR A 352 -21.61 -22.32 10.64
C THR A 352 -20.88 -23.09 9.52
N PRO A 353 -20.81 -24.43 9.56
CA PRO A 353 -20.12 -25.21 8.52
C PRO A 353 -20.54 -24.80 7.11
N LEU A 354 -19.56 -24.71 6.20
CA LEU A 354 -19.76 -24.28 4.81
C LEU A 354 -20.89 -25.07 4.14
N GLN A 355 -21.66 -24.42 3.29
CA GLN A 355 -22.67 -25.07 2.47
C GLN A 355 -22.03 -25.82 1.29
N GLU A 356 -22.80 -26.72 0.67
CA GLU A 356 -22.30 -27.52 -0.46
C GLU A 356 -21.93 -26.67 -1.67
N GLN A 357 -22.66 -25.57 -1.90
CA GLN A 357 -22.31 -24.61 -2.95
C GLN A 357 -20.95 -23.95 -2.67
N GLU A 358 -20.67 -23.62 -1.42
CA GLU A 358 -19.43 -22.97 -1.02
C GLU A 358 -18.23 -23.92 -1.14
N ARG A 359 -18.38 -25.17 -0.70
CA ARG A 359 -17.36 -26.22 -0.91
C ARG A 359 -17.07 -26.44 -2.39
N ARG A 360 -18.11 -26.48 -3.24
CA ARG A 360 -17.93 -26.59 -4.70
C ARG A 360 -17.17 -25.41 -5.29
N ALA A 361 -17.44 -24.18 -4.84
CA ALA A 361 -16.70 -22.99 -5.29
C ALA A 361 -15.22 -23.03 -4.89
N ILE A 362 -14.92 -23.45 -3.65
CA ILE A 362 -13.54 -23.66 -3.18
C ILE A 362 -12.84 -24.73 -4.02
N ASN A 363 -13.50 -25.86 -4.28
CA ASN A 363 -12.92 -26.93 -5.10
C ASN A 363 -12.69 -26.50 -6.55
N ALA A 364 -13.59 -25.73 -7.16
CA ALA A 364 -13.39 -25.17 -8.49
C ALA A 364 -12.19 -24.20 -8.53
N ALA A 365 -12.01 -23.37 -7.50
CA ALA A 365 -10.84 -22.51 -7.36
C ALA A 365 -9.54 -23.32 -7.22
N ARG A 366 -9.57 -24.42 -6.47
CA ARG A 366 -8.43 -25.36 -6.34
C ARG A 366 -8.07 -26.06 -7.63
N THR A 367 -9.06 -26.47 -8.43
CA THR A 367 -8.80 -27.02 -9.76
C THR A 367 -8.04 -26.03 -10.63
N ARG A 368 -8.44 -24.75 -10.64
CA ARG A 368 -7.71 -23.69 -11.37
C ARG A 368 -6.26 -23.53 -10.88
N ILE A 369 -6.03 -23.64 -9.57
CA ILE A 369 -4.68 -23.59 -8.98
C ILE A 369 -3.87 -24.84 -9.37
N ALA A 370 -4.48 -26.03 -9.38
CA ALA A 370 -3.82 -27.25 -9.83
C ALA A 370 -3.43 -27.18 -11.32
N ASP A 371 -4.29 -26.60 -12.17
CA ASP A 371 -3.99 -26.35 -13.58
C ASP A 371 -2.82 -25.35 -13.73
N HIS A 372 -2.78 -24.31 -12.91
CA HIS A 372 -1.65 -23.37 -12.87
C HIS A 372 -0.34 -24.09 -12.49
N TRP A 373 -0.35 -24.96 -11.47
CA TRP A 373 0.82 -25.77 -11.13
C TRP A 373 1.25 -26.72 -12.25
N ALA A 374 0.29 -27.33 -12.96
CA ALA A 374 0.59 -28.18 -14.10
C ALA A 374 1.24 -27.40 -15.24
N GLN A 375 0.76 -26.19 -15.52
CA GLN A 375 1.35 -25.29 -16.50
C GLN A 375 2.78 -24.91 -16.10
N LEU A 376 3.02 -24.47 -14.87
CA LEU A 376 4.36 -24.14 -14.40
C LEU A 376 5.33 -25.34 -14.48
N ARG A 377 4.88 -26.56 -14.17
CA ARG A 377 5.69 -27.79 -14.35
C ARG A 377 6.01 -28.04 -15.82
N ALA A 378 5.05 -27.86 -16.72
CA ALA A 378 5.28 -28.01 -18.15
C ALA A 378 6.35 -27.03 -18.66
N LEU A 379 6.37 -25.80 -18.13
CA LEU A 379 7.37 -24.80 -18.52
C LEU A 379 8.82 -25.22 -18.26
N LEU A 380 9.06 -26.12 -17.30
CA LEU A 380 10.40 -26.63 -16.95
C LEU A 380 10.96 -27.62 -17.99
N HIS A 381 10.10 -28.18 -18.84
CA HIS A 381 10.47 -29.23 -19.79
C HIS A 381 10.25 -28.81 -21.25
N GLU A 382 9.39 -27.82 -21.49
CA GLU A 382 9.11 -27.31 -22.82
C GLU A 382 10.12 -26.25 -23.26
N PRO A 383 10.54 -26.25 -24.54
CA PRO A 383 11.34 -25.16 -25.09
C PRO A 383 10.52 -23.85 -25.10
N MET A 384 11.22 -22.71 -24.99
CA MET A 384 10.59 -21.40 -25.17
C MET A 384 9.94 -21.30 -26.56
N SER A 385 8.74 -20.73 -26.62
CA SER A 385 8.10 -20.47 -27.91
C SER A 385 8.86 -19.40 -28.72
N GLU A 386 8.69 -19.37 -30.04
CA GLU A 386 9.35 -18.35 -30.87
C GLU A 386 8.98 -16.92 -30.43
N ARG A 387 7.72 -16.72 -30.04
CA ARG A 387 7.23 -15.45 -29.50
C ARG A 387 7.92 -15.06 -28.19
N GLU A 388 8.09 -16.02 -27.27
CA GLU A 388 8.81 -15.82 -26.01
C GLU A 388 10.27 -15.47 -26.27
N THR A 389 10.96 -16.23 -27.13
CA THR A 389 12.35 -15.99 -27.51
C THR A 389 12.54 -14.58 -28.08
N GLN A 390 11.71 -14.17 -29.04
CA GLN A 390 11.77 -12.81 -29.61
C GLN A 390 11.50 -11.72 -28.57
N ALA A 391 10.61 -11.95 -27.61
CA ALA A 391 10.32 -10.99 -26.54
C ALA A 391 11.48 -10.89 -25.54
N MET A 392 12.08 -12.01 -25.17
CA MET A 392 13.30 -12.07 -24.36
C MET A 392 14.47 -11.38 -25.05
N ASP A 393 14.65 -11.57 -26.36
CA ASP A 393 15.67 -10.87 -27.13
C ASP A 393 15.46 -9.36 -27.15
N ARG A 394 14.22 -8.88 -27.30
CA ARG A 394 13.92 -7.44 -27.16
C ARG A 394 14.26 -6.92 -25.77
N LEU A 395 14.00 -7.68 -24.72
CA LEU A 395 14.35 -7.30 -23.35
C LEU A 395 15.88 -7.27 -23.15
N ARG A 396 16.63 -8.21 -23.74
CA ARG A 396 18.11 -8.17 -23.77
C ARG A 396 18.65 -6.96 -24.52
N HIS A 397 18.07 -6.62 -25.68
CA HIS A 397 18.47 -5.42 -26.44
C HIS A 397 18.20 -4.15 -25.64
N TRP A 398 17.05 -4.07 -24.96
CA TRP A 398 16.74 -2.95 -24.07
C TRP A 398 17.78 -2.78 -22.93
N ILE A 399 18.39 -3.87 -22.46
CA ILE A 399 19.51 -3.81 -21.53
C ILE A 399 20.79 -3.33 -22.24
N ALA A 400 21.11 -3.87 -23.41
CA ALA A 400 22.33 -3.58 -24.16
C ALA A 400 22.41 -2.13 -24.67
N ASP A 401 21.27 -1.52 -25.00
CA ASP A 401 21.14 -0.13 -25.47
C ASP A 401 21.45 0.91 -24.39
N ARG A 402 21.66 0.48 -23.14
CA ARG A 402 22.10 1.38 -22.06
C ARG A 402 23.59 1.70 -22.12
N PRO A 403 24.01 2.85 -21.54
CA PRO A 403 25.42 3.15 -21.31
C PRO A 403 26.14 1.98 -20.66
N GLU A 404 27.41 1.77 -20.96
CA GLU A 404 28.16 0.58 -20.53
C GLU A 404 28.11 0.32 -19.02
N GLY A 405 28.16 1.36 -18.19
CA GLY A 405 27.98 1.27 -16.73
C GLY A 405 26.54 1.06 -16.24
N GLN A 406 25.58 0.92 -17.16
CA GLN A 406 24.15 0.73 -16.91
C GLN A 406 23.57 -0.52 -17.63
N ARG A 407 24.43 -1.41 -18.15
CA ARG A 407 24.00 -2.66 -18.82
C ARG A 407 23.72 -3.81 -17.85
N ASP A 408 23.93 -3.60 -16.56
CA ASP A 408 23.56 -4.56 -15.53
C ASP A 408 22.06 -4.44 -15.21
N TRP A 409 21.38 -5.55 -14.88
CA TRP A 409 19.99 -5.55 -14.40
C TRP A 409 19.80 -4.58 -13.24
N GLN A 410 20.86 -4.36 -12.45
CA GLN A 410 20.93 -3.39 -11.35
C GLN A 410 20.58 -1.96 -11.75
N SER A 411 20.65 -1.64 -13.04
CA SER A 411 20.37 -0.30 -13.59
C SER A 411 18.88 -0.01 -13.76
N PHE A 412 17.99 -0.97 -13.46
CA PHE A 412 16.55 -0.74 -13.47
C PHE A 412 16.14 0.40 -12.54
N VAL A 413 16.91 0.69 -11.49
CA VAL A 413 16.65 1.81 -10.58
C VAL A 413 16.62 3.15 -11.34
N ALA A 414 17.37 3.28 -12.44
CA ALA A 414 17.36 4.48 -13.28
C ALA A 414 16.02 4.72 -14.01
N VAL A 415 15.17 3.70 -14.15
CA VAL A 415 13.81 3.85 -14.71
C VAL A 415 12.74 4.11 -13.66
N LEU A 416 13.10 4.01 -12.38
CA LEU A 416 12.19 4.37 -11.30
C LEU A 416 12.03 5.90 -11.27
N PRO A 417 10.86 6.41 -10.84
CA PRO A 417 10.71 7.84 -10.64
C PRO A 417 11.80 8.30 -9.68
N ALA A 418 12.50 9.38 -10.03
CA ALA A 418 13.43 9.99 -9.09
C ALA A 418 12.70 10.24 -7.76
N PRO A 419 13.32 9.94 -6.61
CA PRO A 419 12.77 10.39 -5.34
C PRO A 419 12.47 11.88 -5.47
N PRO A 420 11.28 12.37 -5.04
CA PRO A 420 11.07 13.81 -4.93
C PRO A 420 12.29 14.34 -4.19
N SER A 421 13.03 15.24 -4.84
CA SER A 421 14.40 15.55 -4.47
C SER A 421 14.48 15.79 -2.97
N GLN A 422 15.18 14.91 -2.24
CA GLN A 422 15.66 15.18 -0.89
C GLN A 422 16.81 16.19 -0.96
N ALA A 423 16.62 17.30 -1.66
CA ALA A 423 17.38 18.50 -1.36
C ALA A 423 16.82 19.04 -0.03
N ALA A 424 17.12 18.35 1.07
CA ALA A 424 17.20 19.02 2.34
C ALA A 424 18.32 20.05 2.16
N SER A 425 17.97 21.32 1.96
CA SER A 425 18.93 22.39 2.13
C SER A 425 19.57 22.18 3.50
N PRO A 426 20.91 22.07 3.60
CA PRO A 426 21.57 21.89 4.88
C PRO A 426 21.16 23.05 5.78
N ILE A 427 20.56 22.69 6.92
CA ILE A 427 19.99 23.64 7.86
C ILE A 427 21.15 24.45 8.47
N SER A 428 21.36 25.66 7.96
CA SER A 428 22.36 26.61 8.47
C SER A 428 21.75 27.66 9.40
N LYS A 429 20.41 27.71 9.52
CA LYS A 429 19.67 28.71 10.28
C LYS A 429 19.21 28.17 11.64
N PRO A 430 19.29 28.97 12.73
CA PRO A 430 18.70 28.59 14.01
C PRO A 430 17.17 28.47 13.89
N PHE A 431 16.58 27.44 14.49
CA PHE A 431 15.13 27.22 14.43
C PHE A 431 14.39 28.20 15.35
N GLN A 432 13.45 28.95 14.76
CA GLN A 432 12.43 29.69 15.49
C GLN A 432 11.10 29.59 14.76
N CYS A 433 10.11 28.98 15.39
CA CYS A 433 8.79 28.82 14.79
C CYS A 433 8.04 30.15 14.76
N ASN A 434 7.73 30.67 13.56
CA ASN A 434 6.93 31.89 13.37
C ASN A 434 5.44 31.75 13.77
N ILE A 435 4.99 30.54 14.13
CA ILE A 435 3.62 30.30 14.59
C ILE A 435 3.52 30.35 16.12
N CYS A 436 4.43 29.68 16.85
CA CYS A 436 4.33 29.55 18.31
C CYS A 436 5.54 30.09 19.09
N GLY A 437 6.57 30.58 18.40
CA GLY A 437 7.82 31.05 19.02
C GLY A 437 8.76 29.95 19.52
N GLY A 438 8.42 28.67 19.33
CA GLY A 438 9.23 27.53 19.78
C GLY A 438 10.60 27.47 19.10
N LYS A 439 11.63 27.02 19.82
CA LYS A 439 13.04 27.00 19.37
C LYS A 439 13.60 25.61 19.11
N THR A 440 12.78 24.57 19.18
CA THR A 440 13.18 23.18 18.97
C THR A 440 12.31 22.48 17.94
N VAL A 441 12.93 21.57 17.21
CA VAL A 441 12.28 20.65 16.28
C VAL A 441 12.38 19.22 16.78
N ARG A 442 11.51 18.35 16.27
CA ARG A 442 11.57 16.90 16.50
C ARG A 442 11.22 16.15 15.21
N PRO A 443 11.66 14.90 15.05
CA PRO A 443 11.29 14.10 13.90
C PRO A 443 9.77 14.01 13.72
N ASN A 444 9.33 14.12 12.47
CA ASN A 444 7.95 13.85 12.10
C ASN A 444 7.76 12.34 12.02
N ARG A 445 7.03 11.75 12.97
CA ARG A 445 6.76 10.30 13.01
C ARG A 445 5.67 9.86 12.01
N ARG A 446 5.01 10.81 11.34
CA ARG A 446 4.08 10.54 10.22
C ARG A 446 4.82 10.67 8.89
N GLN A 447 5.82 9.81 8.65
CA GLN A 447 6.62 9.86 7.42
C GLN A 447 5.86 9.46 6.14
N ALA A 448 4.67 8.85 6.26
CA ALA A 448 3.88 8.46 5.10
C ALA A 448 3.11 9.62 4.42
N ASP A 449 2.87 10.74 5.12
CA ASP A 449 1.89 11.75 4.70
C ASP A 449 2.48 13.06 4.16
N ASP A 450 3.80 13.22 4.24
CA ASP A 450 4.50 14.46 3.89
C ASP A 450 5.45 14.19 2.71
N MET A 451 4.88 14.11 1.51
CA MET A 451 5.63 14.20 0.24
C MET A 451 6.40 15.54 0.08
N VAL A 452 6.23 16.49 1.01
CA VAL A 452 6.86 17.81 0.97
C VAL A 452 7.17 18.29 2.38
N GLY A 453 8.45 18.27 2.74
CA GLY A 453 8.96 18.96 3.92
C GLY A 453 10.08 18.21 4.61
N HIS A 454 10.98 18.97 5.23
CA HIS A 454 11.98 18.43 6.15
C HIS A 454 11.31 17.46 7.13
N ASN A 455 11.99 16.36 7.45
CA ASN A 455 11.53 15.28 8.33
C ASN A 455 11.30 15.71 9.79
N HIS A 456 11.06 17.00 10.04
CA HIS A 456 11.03 17.66 11.32
C HIS A 456 9.83 18.61 11.43
N VAL A 457 9.15 18.58 12.58
CA VAL A 457 8.09 19.50 12.96
C VAL A 457 8.52 20.34 14.16
N CYS A 458 7.91 21.51 14.34
CA CYS A 458 8.07 22.29 15.56
C CYS A 458 7.66 21.44 16.78
N ALA A 459 8.54 21.30 17.78
CA ALA A 459 8.24 20.51 18.97
C ALA A 459 7.10 21.10 19.82
N GLY A 460 6.91 22.43 19.78
CA GLY A 460 5.89 23.12 20.57
C GLY A 460 4.49 23.10 19.97
N CYS A 461 4.36 23.22 18.64
CA CYS A 461 3.05 23.36 17.99
C CYS A 461 2.78 22.34 16.87
N ASN A 462 3.72 21.42 16.62
CA ASN A 462 3.66 20.42 15.54
C ASN A 462 3.54 21.02 14.12
N ALA A 463 3.88 22.30 13.94
CA ALA A 463 3.88 22.92 12.62
C ALA A 463 4.96 22.31 11.70
N THR A 464 4.54 21.92 10.49
CA THR A 464 5.42 21.51 9.39
C THR A 464 6.07 22.72 8.74
N ALA A 465 7.03 22.50 7.82
CA ALA A 465 7.61 23.58 7.02
C ALA A 465 6.52 24.32 6.21
N ARG A 466 5.59 23.57 5.59
CA ARG A 466 4.44 24.15 4.86
C ARG A 466 3.58 25.05 5.73
N HIS A 467 3.23 24.63 6.96
CA HIS A 467 2.45 25.48 7.87
C HIS A 467 3.14 26.82 8.16
N ARG A 468 4.46 26.80 8.39
CA ARG A 468 5.26 28.01 8.68
C ARG A 468 5.43 28.90 7.45
N ALA A 469 5.55 28.31 6.26
CA ALA A 469 5.54 29.05 5.00
C ALA A 469 4.20 29.77 4.79
N MET A 470 3.07 29.03 4.87
CA MET A 470 1.71 29.57 4.73
C MET A 470 1.42 30.71 5.72
N ARG A 471 1.92 30.60 6.95
CA ARG A 471 1.74 31.61 7.99
C ARG A 471 2.14 33.03 7.54
N GLN A 472 3.17 33.17 6.70
CA GLN A 472 3.63 34.47 6.22
C GLN A 472 2.57 35.19 5.37
N VAL A 473 1.91 34.47 4.46
CA VAL A 473 0.82 35.01 3.65
C VAL A 473 -0.36 35.42 4.53
N LEU A 474 -0.73 34.57 5.50
CA LEU A 474 -1.84 34.88 6.39
C LEU A 474 -1.58 36.08 7.31
N GLU A 475 -0.34 36.33 7.75
CA GLU A 475 -0.01 37.51 8.57
C GLU A 475 -0.21 38.82 7.78
N VAL A 476 0.07 38.82 6.47
CA VAL A 476 -0.20 39.97 5.59
C VAL A 476 -1.70 40.19 5.45
N LEU A 477 -2.47 39.14 5.14
CA LEU A 477 -3.94 39.20 5.04
C LEU A 477 -4.56 39.69 6.37
N ARG A 478 -4.06 39.21 7.50
CA ARG A 478 -4.53 39.59 8.84
C ARG A 478 -4.30 41.06 9.19
N SER A 479 -3.35 41.72 8.53
CA SER A 479 -3.07 43.14 8.80
C SER A 479 -4.25 44.05 8.43
N ASP A 480 -5.14 43.61 7.52
CA ASP A 480 -6.38 44.31 7.24
C ASP A 480 -7.44 43.97 8.30
N PRO A 481 -7.92 44.96 9.08
CA PRO A 481 -9.00 44.74 10.04
C PRO A 481 -10.29 44.19 9.44
N ALA A 482 -10.61 44.51 8.18
CA ALA A 482 -11.84 44.05 7.53
C ALA A 482 -11.87 42.52 7.39
N LEU A 483 -10.73 41.90 7.08
CA LEU A 483 -10.58 40.44 6.96
C LEU A 483 -10.66 39.71 8.31
N ARG A 484 -10.62 40.43 9.43
CA ARG A 484 -10.72 39.88 10.79
C ARG A 484 -12.14 39.89 11.35
N THR A 485 -13.12 40.35 10.60
CA THR A 485 -14.52 40.44 11.07
C THR A 485 -15.14 39.05 11.24
N MET A 486 -15.04 38.19 10.22
CA MET A 486 -15.62 36.85 10.23
C MET A 486 -14.75 35.85 9.47
N GLY A 487 -14.26 34.82 10.16
CA GLY A 487 -13.38 33.79 9.61
C GLY A 487 -14.02 32.40 9.58
N LEU A 488 -13.72 31.62 8.55
CA LEU A 488 -14.04 30.20 8.44
C LEU A 488 -12.76 29.39 8.24
N GLN A 489 -12.63 28.28 8.97
CA GLN A 489 -11.55 27.32 8.76
C GLN A 489 -12.07 25.89 8.63
N TYR A 490 -11.56 25.18 7.64
CA TYR A 490 -11.73 23.74 7.52
C TYR A 490 -10.56 23.00 8.17
N GLY A 491 -10.88 22.10 9.10
CA GLY A 491 -9.89 21.32 9.84
C GLY A 491 -9.14 22.13 10.90
N ARG A 492 -8.56 21.42 11.87
CA ARG A 492 -7.80 22.04 12.96
C ARG A 492 -6.32 22.16 12.58
N HIS A 493 -5.90 23.36 12.19
CA HIS A 493 -4.49 23.72 12.03
C HIS A 493 -4.18 25.05 12.72
N ARG A 494 -2.91 25.26 13.10
CA ARG A 494 -2.46 26.47 13.80
C ARG A 494 -1.95 27.58 12.86
N VAL A 495 -2.11 27.42 11.55
CA VAL A 495 -1.70 28.43 10.55
C VAL A 495 -2.46 29.75 10.79
N ALA A 496 -3.75 29.66 11.09
CA ALA A 496 -4.53 30.74 11.70
C ALA A 496 -4.94 30.35 13.13
N ALA A 497 -5.10 31.34 14.01
CA ALA A 497 -5.59 31.12 15.37
C ALA A 497 -7.00 31.69 15.49
N GLY A 498 -7.90 31.03 16.25
CA GLY A 498 -9.29 31.49 16.42
C GLY A 498 -9.40 32.92 16.96
N GLY A 499 -8.45 33.36 17.80
CA GLY A 499 -8.40 34.74 18.31
C GLY A 499 -8.01 35.81 17.27
N TRP A 500 -7.84 35.45 16.00
CA TRP A 500 -7.62 36.40 14.92
C TRP A 500 -8.88 37.10 14.46
N PHE A 501 -10.03 36.44 14.59
CA PHE A 501 -11.29 36.92 14.07
C PHE A 501 -12.21 37.34 15.21
N ALA A 502 -13.01 38.38 14.98
CA ALA A 502 -14.06 38.80 15.91
C ALA A 502 -15.14 37.70 16.03
N GLN A 503 -15.45 37.03 14.92
CA GLN A 503 -16.26 35.82 14.87
C GLN A 503 -15.53 34.74 14.05
N PHE A 504 -15.63 33.47 14.48
CA PHE A 504 -14.87 32.37 13.88
C PHE A 504 -15.66 31.07 13.87
N ASP A 505 -15.83 30.49 12.70
CA ASP A 505 -16.38 29.15 12.53
C ASP A 505 -15.27 28.16 12.17
N LEU A 506 -15.32 26.98 12.78
CA LEU A 506 -14.43 25.87 12.53
C LEU A 506 -15.26 24.65 12.10
N ILE A 507 -15.10 24.24 10.85
CA ILE A 507 -15.77 23.06 10.31
C ILE A 507 -14.78 21.89 10.33
N ALA A 508 -15.16 20.80 10.99
CA ALA A 508 -14.39 19.57 10.94
C ALA A 508 -14.56 18.90 9.56
N PRO A 509 -13.49 18.39 8.95
CA PRO A 509 -13.61 17.64 7.70
C PRO A 509 -14.40 16.34 7.94
N THR A 510 -15.40 16.08 7.10
CA THR A 510 -16.11 14.80 7.05
C THR A 510 -15.52 13.95 5.94
N HIS A 511 -15.20 12.70 6.23
CA HIS A 511 -14.69 11.76 5.23
C HIS A 511 -15.80 10.92 4.56
N GLU A 512 -17.05 11.13 4.97
CA GLU A 512 -18.22 10.50 4.38
C GLU A 512 -18.65 11.24 3.11
N GLY A 513 -18.94 10.49 2.04
CA GLY A 513 -19.48 11.03 0.79
C GLY A 513 -18.51 11.80 -0.10
N ALA A 514 -17.25 12.02 0.31
CA ALA A 514 -16.27 12.83 -0.44
C ALA A 514 -16.79 14.23 -0.79
N THR A 515 -17.49 14.86 0.15
CA THR A 515 -18.02 16.22 0.05
C THR A 515 -17.54 17.06 1.22
N LEU A 516 -17.23 18.33 0.96
CA LEU A 516 -16.95 19.28 2.03
C LEU A 516 -18.28 19.74 2.66
N VAL A 517 -18.34 19.79 3.99
CA VAL A 517 -19.50 20.33 4.70
C VAL A 517 -19.69 21.79 4.31
N ALA A 518 -20.91 22.13 3.91
CA ALA A 518 -21.24 23.48 3.47
C ALA A 518 -21.06 24.54 4.58
N PRO A 519 -20.59 25.75 4.26
CA PRO A 519 -20.71 26.89 5.17
C PRO A 519 -22.17 27.21 5.48
N ALA A 520 -22.44 27.80 6.65
CA ALA A 520 -23.78 28.27 7.01
C ALA A 520 -24.31 29.30 5.99
N ALA A 521 -25.51 29.07 5.45
CA ALA A 521 -26.06 29.83 4.33
C ALA A 521 -26.37 31.31 4.65
N ASP A 522 -26.64 31.61 5.92
CA ASP A 522 -26.96 32.93 6.46
C ASP A 522 -25.72 33.78 6.78
N LYS A 523 -24.52 33.21 6.67
CA LYS A 523 -23.26 33.89 6.98
C LYS A 523 -22.50 34.29 5.72
N ARG A 524 -21.72 35.36 5.84
CA ARG A 524 -20.73 35.77 4.84
C ARG A 524 -19.38 35.95 5.53
N TYR A 525 -18.36 35.29 5.00
CA TYR A 525 -17.04 35.25 5.63
C TYR A 525 -16.11 36.23 4.94
N ALA A 526 -15.43 37.05 5.74
CA ALA A 526 -14.38 37.93 5.24
C ALA A 526 -13.12 37.12 4.88
N MET A 527 -12.89 35.97 5.53
CA MET A 527 -11.81 35.06 5.18
C MET A 527 -12.24 33.60 5.30
N ILE A 528 -12.03 32.82 4.24
CA ILE A 528 -12.25 31.36 4.24
C ILE A 528 -10.92 30.65 4.03
N LEU A 529 -10.56 29.76 4.96
CA LEU A 529 -9.34 28.95 4.93
C LEU A 529 -9.69 27.50 4.57
N CYS A 530 -9.44 27.13 3.31
CA CYS A 530 -9.67 25.80 2.77
C CYS A 530 -8.32 25.17 2.37
N LEU A 531 -7.56 24.79 3.39
CA LEU A 531 -6.17 24.34 3.24
C LEU A 531 -6.09 22.80 3.15
N ASP A 532 -5.55 22.26 2.05
CA ASP A 532 -5.37 20.82 1.80
C ASP A 532 -6.67 19.98 1.85
N MET A 533 -7.82 20.65 1.63
CA MET A 533 -9.14 20.01 1.68
C MET A 533 -9.63 19.56 0.30
N LEU A 534 -9.21 20.22 -0.78
CA LEU A 534 -9.68 19.92 -2.12
C LEU A 534 -9.22 18.55 -2.61
N GLU A 535 -8.20 17.96 -1.99
CA GLU A 535 -7.77 16.59 -2.26
C GLU A 535 -8.82 15.55 -1.86
N GLN A 536 -9.81 15.92 -1.03
CA GLN A 536 -10.79 15.02 -0.43
C GLN A 536 -12.19 15.14 -1.05
N VAL A 537 -12.42 16.09 -1.96
CA VAL A 537 -13.76 16.38 -2.51
C VAL A 537 -13.96 15.77 -3.90
N ALA A 538 -15.08 15.10 -4.18
CA ALA A 538 -15.33 14.50 -5.49
C ALA A 538 -15.45 15.57 -6.58
N ASP A 539 -16.27 16.59 -6.32
CA ASP A 539 -16.51 17.70 -7.23
C ASP A 539 -15.84 18.98 -6.71
N ILE A 540 -14.69 19.31 -7.31
CA ILE A 540 -13.90 20.50 -6.96
C ILE A 540 -14.66 21.78 -7.32
N GLN A 541 -15.29 21.81 -8.49
CA GLN A 541 -15.94 23.02 -8.99
C GLN A 541 -17.16 23.37 -8.15
N ALA A 542 -18.02 22.40 -7.86
CA ALA A 542 -19.18 22.61 -6.99
C ALA A 542 -18.76 23.07 -5.58
N THR A 543 -17.70 22.47 -5.02
CA THR A 543 -17.15 22.87 -3.72
C THR A 543 -16.66 24.31 -3.75
N LEU A 544 -15.86 24.68 -4.76
CA LEU A 544 -15.32 26.02 -4.90
C LEU A 544 -16.40 27.08 -5.11
N MET A 545 -17.42 26.79 -5.92
CA MET A 545 -18.59 27.65 -6.10
C MET A 545 -19.34 27.87 -4.78
N GLN A 546 -19.51 26.82 -3.98
CA GLN A 546 -20.16 26.93 -2.67
C GLN A 546 -19.36 27.82 -1.70
N LEU A 547 -18.04 27.64 -1.65
CA LEU A 547 -17.16 28.49 -0.84
C LEU A 547 -17.20 29.95 -1.33
N ARG A 548 -17.23 30.14 -2.65
CA ARG A 548 -17.34 31.47 -3.28
C ARG A 548 -18.63 32.17 -2.91
N ALA A 549 -19.76 31.46 -2.88
CA ALA A 549 -21.07 32.01 -2.50
C ALA A 549 -21.16 32.42 -1.02
N ALA A 550 -20.38 31.77 -0.15
CA ALA A 550 -20.29 32.11 1.27
C ALA A 550 -19.28 33.25 1.56
N LEU A 551 -18.49 33.68 0.57
CA LEU A 551 -17.52 34.75 0.74
C LEU A 551 -18.22 36.12 0.76
N ALA A 552 -17.78 37.01 1.65
CA ALA A 552 -18.20 38.42 1.60
C ALA A 552 -17.70 39.10 0.32
N ASP A 553 -18.36 40.17 -0.11
CA ASP A 553 -18.04 40.87 -1.36
C ASP A 553 -16.57 41.31 -1.45
N ASP A 554 -15.96 41.67 -0.33
CA ASP A 554 -14.54 42.07 -0.26
C ASP A 554 -13.66 41.03 0.46
N GLY A 555 -14.15 39.80 0.56
CA GLY A 555 -13.50 38.71 1.28
C GLY A 555 -12.42 37.98 0.47
N VAL A 556 -11.68 37.11 1.18
CA VAL A 556 -10.59 36.30 0.61
C VAL A 556 -10.84 34.81 0.85
N LEU A 557 -10.80 34.01 -0.22
CA LEU A 557 -10.74 32.55 -0.16
C LEU A 557 -9.29 32.09 -0.34
N LEU A 558 -8.77 31.35 0.63
CA LEU A 558 -7.42 30.83 0.62
C LEU A 558 -7.42 29.32 0.41
N LEU A 559 -6.73 28.87 -0.64
CA LEU A 559 -6.57 27.47 -1.01
C LEU A 559 -5.10 27.05 -0.88
N SER A 560 -4.86 25.83 -0.41
CA SER A 560 -3.54 25.19 -0.50
C SER A 560 -3.64 23.76 -1.00
N PHE A 561 -2.53 23.28 -1.55
CA PHE A 561 -2.42 21.94 -2.12
C PHE A 561 -1.22 21.23 -1.50
N ARG A 562 -1.42 20.00 -1.02
CA ARG A 562 -0.42 19.27 -0.23
C ARG A 562 0.86 19.00 -0.97
N THR A 563 0.73 18.58 -2.22
CA THR A 563 1.82 18.05 -3.04
C THR A 563 2.37 19.05 -4.04
N VAL A 564 1.89 20.30 -4.04
CA VAL A 564 2.36 21.37 -4.92
C VAL A 564 3.43 22.18 -4.18
N PRO A 565 4.62 22.42 -4.78
CA PRO A 565 4.92 22.26 -6.21
C PRO A 565 5.68 20.99 -6.62
N THR A 566 5.82 20.02 -5.73
CA THR A 566 6.67 18.83 -5.97
C THR A 566 6.20 17.88 -7.07
N ARG A 567 4.98 18.07 -7.57
CA ARG A 567 4.40 17.27 -8.65
C ARG A 567 3.92 18.20 -9.76
N GLN A 568 4.13 17.80 -11.01
CA GLN A 568 3.64 18.56 -12.16
C GLN A 568 2.18 18.24 -12.47
N THR A 569 1.82 16.96 -12.46
CA THR A 569 0.47 16.48 -12.84
C THR A 569 -0.31 15.93 -11.66
N THR A 570 -1.61 16.27 -11.60
CA THR A 570 -2.55 15.76 -10.61
C THR A 570 -2.75 14.27 -10.80
N LEU A 571 -2.52 13.52 -9.73
CA LEU A 571 -2.80 12.10 -9.67
C LEU A 571 -4.19 11.90 -9.08
N GLU A 572 -5.14 11.54 -9.93
CA GLU A 572 -6.51 11.21 -9.53
C GLU A 572 -6.64 9.70 -9.31
N TRP A 573 -7.10 9.28 -8.13
CA TRP A 573 -7.36 7.87 -7.85
C TRP A 573 -8.79 7.46 -8.21
N GLY A 574 -9.72 8.42 -8.31
CA GLY A 574 -11.14 8.16 -8.61
C GLY A 574 -11.92 7.56 -7.44
N PHE A 575 -11.27 7.33 -6.30
CA PHE A 575 -11.88 6.88 -5.04
C PHE A 575 -11.07 7.41 -3.85
N PRO A 576 -11.72 7.73 -2.71
CA PRO A 576 -10.98 8.22 -1.55
C PRO A 576 -9.97 7.18 -1.03
N ARG A 577 -8.80 7.56 -0.52
CA ARG A 577 -7.76 6.64 -0.04
C ARG A 577 -7.91 6.36 1.45
N GLY A 578 -8.02 5.09 1.83
CA GLY A 578 -8.21 4.71 3.25
C GLY A 578 -6.95 4.83 4.10
N ASP A 579 -5.79 4.85 3.45
CA ASP A 579 -4.45 5.03 4.01
C ASP A 579 -3.99 6.49 4.02
N ASP A 580 -4.72 7.39 3.34
CA ASP A 580 -4.39 8.81 3.24
C ASP A 580 -5.64 9.68 3.48
N HIS A 581 -6.24 9.53 4.67
CA HIS A 581 -7.35 10.35 5.19
C HIS A 581 -8.52 10.59 4.22
N GLY A 582 -8.87 9.63 3.37
CA GLY A 582 -9.98 9.74 2.44
C GLY A 582 -9.70 10.69 1.26
N ARG A 583 -8.44 10.91 0.86
CA ARG A 583 -8.13 11.72 -0.33
C ARG A 583 -8.43 10.99 -1.63
N LEU A 584 -9.02 11.69 -2.57
CA LEU A 584 -9.30 11.26 -3.94
C LEU A 584 -8.14 11.50 -4.90
N ARG A 585 -7.25 12.43 -4.56
CA ARG A 585 -6.15 12.85 -5.42
C ARG A 585 -4.94 13.43 -4.68
N ALA A 586 -3.83 13.50 -5.40
CA ALA A 586 -2.67 14.32 -5.07
C ALA A 586 -2.43 15.33 -6.19
N PHE A 587 -2.60 16.62 -5.91
CA PHE A 587 -2.48 17.67 -6.93
C PHE A 587 -1.06 17.85 -7.45
N GLY A 588 -0.95 18.09 -8.76
CA GLY A 588 0.24 18.65 -9.38
C GLY A 588 0.07 20.16 -9.59
N THR A 589 1.10 20.82 -10.11
CA THR A 589 1.05 22.24 -10.51
C THR A 589 0.00 22.50 -11.59
N ASP A 590 -0.43 21.48 -12.34
CA ASP A 590 -1.56 21.53 -13.27
C ASP A 590 -2.88 22.00 -12.63
N ILE A 591 -3.06 21.86 -11.30
CA ILE A 591 -4.23 22.41 -10.62
C ILE A 591 -4.29 23.93 -10.72
N LEU A 592 -3.14 24.62 -10.75
CA LEU A 592 -3.08 26.07 -10.75
C LEU A 592 -3.71 26.65 -12.02
N ALA A 593 -3.43 26.04 -13.18
CA ALA A 593 -4.02 26.42 -14.46
C ALA A 593 -5.52 26.09 -14.57
N ARG A 594 -6.01 25.14 -13.77
CA ARG A 594 -7.43 24.72 -13.78
C ARG A 594 -8.31 25.58 -12.89
N LEU A 595 -7.74 26.33 -11.93
CA LEU A 595 -8.52 27.12 -10.98
C LEU A 595 -9.31 28.24 -11.65
N ASP A 596 -8.78 28.85 -12.71
CA ASP A 596 -9.52 29.85 -13.50
C ASP A 596 -10.79 29.26 -14.12
N THR A 597 -10.76 27.97 -14.50
CA THR A 597 -11.97 27.28 -15.00
C THR A 597 -12.98 27.02 -13.89
N TYR A 598 -12.51 26.75 -12.67
CA TYR A 598 -13.39 26.48 -11.52
C TYR A 598 -13.94 27.74 -10.86
N LEU A 599 -13.23 28.86 -10.97
CA LEU A 599 -13.57 30.15 -10.38
C LEU A 599 -13.45 31.26 -11.44
N PRO A 600 -14.27 31.24 -12.52
CA PRO A 600 -14.12 32.17 -13.65
C PRO A 600 -14.36 33.64 -13.28
N ASP A 601 -15.14 33.90 -12.24
CA ASP A 601 -15.47 35.25 -11.76
C ASP A 601 -14.65 35.65 -10.51
N ALA A 602 -13.47 35.06 -10.34
CA ALA A 602 -12.55 35.39 -9.26
C ALA A 602 -11.22 35.91 -9.81
N PHE A 603 -10.64 36.87 -9.09
CA PHE A 603 -9.26 37.28 -9.33
C PHE A 603 -8.34 36.39 -8.51
N LEU A 604 -7.45 35.65 -9.19
CA LEU A 604 -6.55 34.69 -8.54
C LEU A 604 -5.15 35.26 -8.38
N THR A 605 -4.57 35.10 -7.18
CA THR A 605 -3.15 35.36 -6.92
C THR A 605 -2.48 34.10 -6.41
N PHE A 606 -1.40 33.68 -7.07
CA PHE A 606 -0.61 32.51 -6.67
C PHE A 606 0.64 32.93 -5.91
N ALA A 607 0.66 32.65 -4.61
CA ALA A 607 1.78 32.96 -3.73
C ALA A 607 2.61 31.70 -3.42
N TRP A 608 3.93 31.84 -3.45
CA TRP A 608 4.91 30.78 -3.27
C TRP A 608 5.83 31.06 -2.06
N PRO A 609 5.29 31.11 -0.83
CA PRO A 609 6.10 31.35 0.35
C PRO A 609 7.06 30.19 0.62
N SER A 610 8.23 30.53 1.16
CA SER A 610 9.22 29.56 1.65
C SER A 610 9.27 29.55 3.16
N ASP A 611 9.44 28.38 3.77
CA ASP A 611 9.59 28.23 5.21
C ASP A 611 10.83 29.00 5.72
N PRO A 612 10.69 29.93 6.68
CA PRO A 612 11.82 30.76 7.14
C PRO A 612 13.01 29.98 7.71
N TYR A 613 12.77 28.75 8.19
CA TYR A 613 13.80 27.89 8.75
C TYR A 613 14.52 27.05 7.70
N SER A 614 13.78 26.54 6.72
CA SER A 614 14.23 25.39 5.93
C SER A 614 14.16 25.63 4.43
N ASP A 615 13.73 26.83 4.04
CA ASP A 615 13.56 27.31 2.68
C ASP A 615 12.67 26.40 1.81
N THR A 616 11.87 25.53 2.44
CA THR A 616 10.89 24.69 1.74
C THR A 616 9.73 25.53 1.28
N GLU A 617 9.50 25.50 -0.02
CA GLU A 617 8.43 26.24 -0.67
C GLU A 617 7.08 25.49 -0.61
N THR A 618 5.99 26.25 -0.61
CA THR A 618 4.62 25.74 -0.80
C THR A 618 3.83 26.74 -1.64
N VAL A 619 2.70 26.31 -2.21
CA VAL A 619 1.83 27.19 -2.98
C VAL A 619 0.52 27.47 -2.25
N LEU A 620 0.07 28.72 -2.34
CA LEU A 620 -1.29 29.12 -1.99
C LEU A 620 -1.94 29.81 -3.20
N CYS A 621 -3.22 29.53 -3.42
CA CYS A 621 -4.06 30.34 -4.29
C CYS A 621 -4.95 31.23 -3.43
N ILE A 622 -4.93 32.53 -3.71
CA ILE A 622 -5.73 33.55 -3.05
C ILE A 622 -6.76 34.02 -4.07
N ALA A 623 -8.02 33.68 -3.85
CA ALA A 623 -9.13 34.03 -4.73
C ALA A 623 -9.96 35.15 -4.12
N THR A 624 -10.22 36.19 -4.90
CA THR A 624 -10.97 37.38 -4.45
C THR A 624 -12.05 37.76 -5.43
N ALA A 625 -13.09 38.44 -4.94
CA ALA A 625 -14.26 38.78 -5.73
C ALA A 625 -14.13 40.07 -6.52
N THR A 626 -13.37 41.02 -5.98
CA THR A 626 -13.28 42.38 -6.49
C THR A 626 -11.87 42.64 -6.98
N GLN A 627 -11.78 43.45 -8.04
CA GLN A 627 -10.51 43.96 -8.53
C GLN A 627 -9.80 44.78 -7.43
N ALA A 628 -10.54 45.57 -6.65
CA ALA A 628 -9.98 46.38 -5.57
C ALA A 628 -9.25 45.52 -4.52
N ARG A 629 -9.83 44.38 -4.11
CA ARG A 629 -9.18 43.46 -3.18
C ARG A 629 -7.97 42.77 -3.80
N HIS A 630 -8.07 42.40 -5.08
CA HIS A 630 -6.96 41.83 -5.82
C HIS A 630 -5.78 42.81 -5.91
N ASP A 631 -6.03 44.06 -6.29
CA ASP A 631 -5.03 45.12 -6.38
C ASP A 631 -4.37 45.38 -5.03
N TRP A 632 -5.15 45.36 -3.93
CA TRP A 632 -4.61 45.46 -2.59
C TRP A 632 -3.65 44.31 -2.25
N ILE A 633 -3.97 43.07 -2.65
CA ILE A 633 -3.07 41.92 -2.48
C ILE A 633 -1.79 42.12 -3.31
N GLN A 634 -1.92 42.56 -4.56
CA GLN A 634 -0.79 42.84 -5.46
C GLN A 634 0.08 44.03 -4.99
N ALA A 635 -0.46 44.93 -4.18
CA ALA A 635 0.28 46.02 -3.55
C ALA A 635 0.87 45.65 -2.17
N SER A 636 0.60 44.45 -1.67
CA SER A 636 1.08 43.96 -0.36
C SER A 636 2.37 43.15 -0.50
N ALA A 637 2.97 42.78 0.64
CA ALA A 637 4.14 41.88 0.68
C ALA A 637 3.87 40.48 0.07
N ILE A 638 2.61 40.13 -0.21
CA ILE A 638 2.26 38.90 -0.94
C ILE A 638 2.80 38.94 -2.38
N ALA A 639 2.89 40.12 -3.00
CA ALA A 639 3.39 40.26 -4.36
C ALA A 639 4.86 39.83 -4.50
N GLU A 640 5.68 40.00 -3.46
CA GLU A 640 7.08 39.53 -3.44
C GLU A 640 7.17 38.00 -3.44
N MET A 641 6.12 37.32 -2.96
CA MET A 641 5.98 35.86 -2.99
C MET A 641 5.21 35.38 -4.22
N ALA A 642 4.63 36.28 -5.02
CA ALA A 642 3.77 35.92 -6.14
C ALA A 642 4.61 35.53 -7.37
N ARG A 643 4.14 34.55 -8.12
CA ARG A 643 4.73 34.15 -9.40
C ARG A 643 3.63 34.02 -10.46
N SER A 644 3.91 34.46 -11.68
CA SER A 644 3.02 34.19 -12.82
C SER A 644 2.97 32.68 -13.09
N THR A 645 1.78 32.20 -13.44
CA THR A 645 1.54 30.84 -13.90
C THR A 645 1.68 30.69 -15.42
N ASP A 646 1.90 31.79 -16.15
CA ASP A 646 2.10 31.77 -17.60
C ASP A 646 3.39 31.06 -17.98
N GLY A 647 3.28 30.04 -18.85
CA GLY A 647 4.41 29.21 -19.29
C GLY A 647 4.94 28.24 -18.23
N LEU A 648 4.23 28.03 -17.10
CA LEU A 648 4.64 27.06 -16.07
C LEU A 648 4.60 25.60 -16.58
N ALA A 649 3.76 25.31 -17.58
CA ALA A 649 3.71 24.03 -18.27
C ALA A 649 4.87 23.81 -19.27
N ASP A 650 5.53 24.89 -19.72
CA ASP A 650 6.63 24.84 -20.69
C ASP A 650 8.02 24.96 -20.03
N ARG A 651 8.08 25.39 -18.76
CA ARG A 651 9.33 25.63 -17.99
C ARG A 651 9.70 24.51 -17.01
N LEU A 652 8.81 23.57 -16.79
CA LEU A 652 8.94 22.39 -15.92
C LEU A 652 8.78 21.14 -16.76
#